data_AF-A0A2I0JZB2-F1
#
_entry.id   AF-A0A2I0JZB2-F1
#
_cell.length_a   1.000
_cell.length_b   1.000
_cell.length_c   1.000
_cell.angle_alpha   90.00
_cell.angle_beta   90.00
_cell.angle_gamma   90.00
#
_symmetry.space_group_name_H-M   'P 1'
#
loop_
_entity.id
_entity.type
_entity.pdbx_description
1 polymer ?
#
loop_
_entity_poly.entity_id
_entity_poly.type
_entity_poly.pdbx_seq_one_letter_code
_entity_poly.pdbx_strand_id
1 'polypeptide(L)'
;MCIAKNEEALRIDPHFAECYGNMANAWKEKGNIDVAIRYYLIAIELRPNFADAWSNLASAYMRKGRYSEAGQCCRQALALNPRLVDAHSNLGNLMKAQGLVQEAYNCYLEALRIQPNFAIAWSNLAGLFMEAGDLNKALQYYKEAVKLKPTFADAYLSLGNVYKALGMPQEAIICYQRALQTRPDYAMAYGNLASVYYEQGQLDMAIFNYKRAITFDSGFLEAYNNLGNALKDSGRVEEAIQCYRQCLSLQPSHPQALTNLGNIYMEWNMLGPAASCYKATLSVTSGLSAPFNNLAIIYKQQGNYLDAISCYSEVLRIDPLAADGLVNRGNTYKEIGRVSEAIQDYIRAINIRPTMAEAHANLASAYKDSGHVEAAIKSYKQALILRPDFPEATCNLLHTLQCVCDWEDRERKFIEVEGLLRRQIQMSVIPSVQPFHAIAYPIDPLLALEISRKYAAHSSLVASRYSLPAFSFPPPHPIKSEGGSGRLRVGYVSSDFGNHPLSHLMGSVFGMHDRENVEVFCYALSPNDGTEWRLRTQTEAEHFIDVSSMSSDAIARLINEHKIQILVNLNGYTKGARNEIFAMQPAPIQISYMGFPGTTGASYIHYLVTDEFVSPFRFSHIYSEKLVHLPHCYFVNDYKQKNREVLDSNCQPKRSDYGLPEDKFIFACFNQLYKMDPDIFNTWCNILKRVPNSAIWLLRFPAAGEMRLRAYASLKGVQPDQIIFTDVAMKNEHIRRSALADLFLDTPLCNAHTTGTDVLWAGLPMVTLPLEKMATRVAGSLCLATGVGEEMIVSSLKEYEEKAVSLALNRPKLRDLRNRLKASRLTCPLFDTDRWVRNLERAYFKMWNLYCCGQHPQPFKVTENDAEFPYSR
;
A
#
# COMPACT_ATOMS: atom_id res chain seq x y z
N MET A 1 -6.68 -67.57 -2.72
CA MET A 1 -6.24 -68.96 -2.48
C MET A 1 -6.66 -69.47 -1.10
N CYS A 2 -6.31 -68.79 0.01
CA CYS A 2 -6.70 -69.20 1.37
C CYS A 2 -8.23 -69.38 1.55
N ILE A 3 -9.04 -68.41 1.10
CA ILE A 3 -10.51 -68.48 1.21
C ILE A 3 -11.08 -69.71 0.48
N ALA A 4 -10.72 -69.89 -0.80
CA ALA A 4 -11.20 -71.01 -1.62
C ALA A 4 -10.83 -72.39 -1.05
N LYS A 5 -9.64 -72.52 -0.43
CA LYS A 5 -9.21 -73.78 0.19
C LYS A 5 -9.93 -74.09 1.50
N ASN A 6 -10.27 -73.08 2.28
CA ASN A 6 -11.12 -73.27 3.46
C ASN A 6 -12.58 -73.56 3.06
N GLU A 7 -13.08 -72.98 1.95
CA GLU A 7 -14.41 -73.34 1.40
C GLU A 7 -14.46 -74.79 0.92
N GLU A 8 -13.40 -75.32 0.30
CA GLU A 8 -13.29 -76.74 -0.04
C GLU A 8 -13.27 -77.63 1.21
N ALA A 9 -12.54 -77.25 2.25
CA ALA A 9 -12.48 -78.00 3.51
C ALA A 9 -13.84 -78.04 4.23
N LEU A 10 -14.59 -76.94 4.22
CA LEU A 10 -15.93 -76.86 4.79
C LEU A 10 -16.99 -77.68 4.04
N ARG A 11 -16.76 -78.02 2.76
CA ARG A 11 -17.62 -78.97 2.02
C ARG A 11 -17.43 -80.41 2.49
N ILE A 12 -16.28 -80.72 3.09
CA ILE A 12 -15.96 -82.05 3.61
C ILE A 12 -16.37 -82.16 5.09
N ASP A 13 -16.08 -81.13 5.88
CA ASP A 13 -16.52 -81.01 7.28
C ASP A 13 -17.08 -79.61 7.58
N PRO A 14 -18.42 -79.47 7.60
CA PRO A 14 -19.08 -78.20 7.93
C PRO A 14 -18.89 -77.73 9.39
N HIS A 15 -18.39 -78.57 10.29
CA HIS A 15 -18.21 -78.23 11.72
C HIS A 15 -16.76 -77.86 12.07
N PHE A 16 -15.89 -77.67 11.07
CA PHE A 16 -14.48 -77.39 11.28
C PHE A 16 -14.22 -75.92 11.65
N ALA A 17 -14.22 -75.62 12.95
CA ALA A 17 -14.11 -74.26 13.50
C ALA A 17 -12.84 -73.50 13.05
N GLU A 18 -11.71 -74.17 12.90
CA GLU A 18 -10.43 -73.60 12.45
C GLU A 18 -10.51 -73.05 11.03
N CYS A 19 -11.29 -73.69 10.15
CA CYS A 19 -11.51 -73.19 8.79
C CYS A 19 -12.28 -71.86 8.79
N TYR A 20 -13.31 -71.74 9.63
CA TYR A 20 -14.03 -70.48 9.81
C TYR A 20 -13.14 -69.39 10.41
N GLY A 21 -12.30 -69.71 11.40
CA GLY A 21 -11.31 -68.78 11.94
C GLY A 21 -10.29 -68.30 10.90
N ASN A 22 -9.80 -69.20 10.05
CA ASN A 22 -8.86 -68.87 8.97
C ASN A 22 -9.52 -68.05 7.85
N MET A 23 -10.78 -68.34 7.51
CA MET A 23 -11.56 -67.51 6.59
C MET A 23 -11.78 -66.11 7.14
N ALA A 24 -12.12 -66.00 8.43
CA ALA A 24 -12.29 -64.71 9.10
C ALA A 24 -11.01 -63.87 9.05
N ASN A 25 -9.85 -64.48 9.32
CA ASN A 25 -8.55 -63.82 9.17
C ASN A 25 -8.32 -63.31 7.74
N ALA A 26 -8.58 -64.15 6.72
CA ALA A 26 -8.38 -63.77 5.33
C ALA A 26 -9.33 -62.63 4.87
N TRP A 27 -10.58 -62.63 5.35
CA TRP A 27 -11.53 -61.54 5.07
C TRP A 27 -11.17 -60.25 5.82
N LYS A 28 -10.62 -60.36 7.03
CA LYS A 28 -10.08 -59.23 7.80
C LYS A 28 -8.91 -58.56 7.09
N GLU A 29 -8.02 -59.37 6.50
CA GLU A 29 -6.89 -58.88 5.68
C GLU A 29 -7.36 -58.21 4.38
N LYS A 30 -8.40 -58.74 3.74
CA LYS A 30 -9.06 -58.09 2.60
C LYS A 30 -9.88 -56.84 2.94
N GLY A 31 -9.94 -56.45 4.22
CA GLY A 31 -10.65 -55.27 4.68
C GLY A 31 -12.17 -55.43 4.84
N ASN A 32 -12.75 -56.60 4.56
CA ASN A 32 -14.17 -56.85 4.78
C ASN A 32 -14.43 -57.32 6.22
N ILE A 33 -14.42 -56.37 7.14
CA ILE A 33 -14.49 -56.62 8.59
C ILE A 33 -15.84 -57.22 9.00
N ASP A 34 -16.95 -56.85 8.34
CA ASP A 34 -18.27 -57.39 8.66
C ASP A 34 -18.39 -58.88 8.30
N VAL A 35 -17.76 -59.30 7.21
CA VAL A 35 -17.67 -60.72 6.84
C VAL A 35 -16.71 -61.46 7.78
N ALA A 36 -15.59 -60.84 8.17
CA ALA A 36 -14.67 -61.42 9.13
C ALA A 36 -15.33 -61.67 10.50
N ILE A 37 -16.06 -60.69 11.03
CA ILE A 37 -16.80 -60.81 12.30
C ILE A 37 -17.79 -61.98 12.23
N ARG A 38 -18.56 -62.11 11.14
CA ARG A 38 -19.51 -63.22 10.96
C ARG A 38 -18.80 -64.58 11.03
N TYR A 39 -17.68 -64.75 10.34
CA TYR A 39 -16.95 -66.00 10.35
C TYR A 39 -16.26 -66.30 11.70
N TYR A 40 -15.77 -65.30 12.43
CA TYR A 40 -15.28 -65.50 13.80
C TYR A 40 -16.39 -65.95 14.75
N LEU A 41 -17.60 -65.39 14.63
CA LEU A 41 -18.74 -65.79 15.45
C LEU A 41 -19.13 -67.26 15.19
N ILE A 42 -19.16 -67.69 13.93
CA ILE A 42 -19.42 -69.10 13.57
C ILE A 42 -18.31 -70.01 14.15
N ALA A 43 -17.04 -69.62 14.04
CA ALA A 43 -15.93 -70.38 14.60
C ALA A 43 -16.04 -70.56 16.13
N ILE A 44 -16.50 -69.52 16.83
CA ILE A 44 -16.70 -69.52 18.28
C ILE A 44 -17.93 -70.34 18.67
N GLU A 45 -19.01 -70.30 17.88
CA GLU A 45 -20.21 -71.10 18.12
C GLU A 45 -19.92 -72.60 18.03
N LEU A 46 -19.16 -73.01 17.00
CA LEU A 46 -18.72 -74.40 16.82
C LEU A 46 -17.69 -74.84 17.88
N ARG A 47 -16.86 -73.90 18.37
CA ARG A 47 -15.82 -74.17 19.37
C ARG A 47 -15.71 -73.02 20.38
N PRO A 48 -16.51 -73.02 21.47
CA PRO A 48 -16.52 -71.92 22.44
C PRO A 48 -15.19 -71.67 23.16
N ASN A 49 -14.33 -72.69 23.27
CA ASN A 49 -13.00 -72.60 23.89
C ASN A 49 -11.89 -72.15 22.92
N PHE A 50 -12.23 -71.64 21.72
CA PHE A 50 -11.27 -71.19 20.72
C PHE A 50 -10.71 -69.79 21.05
N ALA A 51 -9.74 -69.73 21.96
CA ALA A 51 -9.17 -68.47 22.48
C ALA A 51 -8.65 -67.51 21.38
N ASP A 52 -7.99 -68.04 20.34
CA ASP A 52 -7.48 -67.23 19.23
C ASP A 52 -8.59 -66.57 18.41
N ALA A 53 -9.74 -67.24 18.23
CA ALA A 53 -10.89 -66.67 17.54
C ALA A 53 -11.51 -65.52 18.36
N TRP A 54 -11.61 -65.67 19.69
CA TRP A 54 -12.04 -64.60 20.58
C TRP A 54 -11.11 -63.37 20.53
N SER A 55 -9.78 -63.58 20.58
CA SER A 55 -8.80 -62.49 20.46
C SER A 55 -8.88 -61.78 19.11
N ASN A 56 -8.99 -62.54 18.03
CA ASN A 56 -9.10 -61.99 16.67
C ASN A 56 -10.44 -61.27 16.42
N LEU A 57 -11.53 -61.75 17.01
CA LEU A 57 -12.83 -61.07 17.01
C LEU A 57 -12.76 -59.74 17.76
N ALA A 58 -12.04 -59.69 18.89
CA ALA A 58 -11.83 -58.44 19.62
C ALA A 58 -11.14 -57.38 18.75
N SER A 59 -10.08 -57.77 18.04
CA SER A 59 -9.39 -56.90 17.06
C SER A 59 -10.33 -56.43 15.94
N ALA A 60 -11.23 -57.29 15.45
CA ALA A 60 -12.20 -56.92 14.43
C ALA A 60 -13.25 -55.91 14.96
N TYR A 61 -13.74 -56.09 16.19
CA TYR A 61 -14.66 -55.14 16.85
C TYR A 61 -13.99 -53.81 17.14
N MET A 62 -12.72 -53.81 17.53
CA MET A 62 -11.93 -52.58 17.68
C MET A 62 -11.88 -51.78 16.38
N ARG A 63 -11.63 -52.42 15.23
CA ARG A 63 -11.63 -51.75 13.91
C ARG A 63 -13.00 -51.17 13.53
N LYS A 64 -14.09 -51.62 14.17
CA LYS A 64 -15.46 -51.10 13.99
C LYS A 64 -15.86 -50.09 15.07
N GLY A 65 -14.98 -49.75 16.01
CA GLY A 65 -15.28 -48.85 17.14
C GLY A 65 -16.19 -49.48 18.21
N ARG A 66 -16.43 -50.80 18.15
CA ARG A 66 -17.28 -51.54 19.10
C ARG A 66 -16.46 -51.95 20.33
N TYR A 67 -16.09 -50.96 21.14
CA TYR A 67 -15.13 -51.12 22.24
C TYR A 67 -15.64 -52.01 23.39
N SER A 68 -16.94 -52.01 23.66
CA SER A 68 -17.53 -52.84 24.72
C SER A 68 -17.42 -54.32 24.37
N GLU A 69 -17.83 -54.68 23.15
CA GLU A 69 -17.78 -56.04 22.62
C GLU A 69 -16.33 -56.51 22.44
N ALA A 70 -15.43 -55.63 21.99
CA ALA A 70 -13.99 -55.92 21.95
C ALA A 70 -13.44 -56.28 23.33
N GLY A 71 -13.79 -55.51 24.37
CA GLY A 71 -13.35 -55.76 25.74
C GLY A 71 -13.89 -57.07 26.31
N GLN A 72 -15.15 -57.42 26.02
CA GLN A 72 -15.71 -58.73 26.38
C GLN A 72 -14.96 -59.88 25.70
N CYS A 73 -14.67 -59.75 24.40
CA CYS A 73 -13.93 -60.76 23.65
C CYS A 73 -12.48 -60.94 24.16
N CYS A 74 -11.77 -59.84 24.48
CA CYS A 74 -10.44 -59.92 25.09
C CYS A 74 -10.46 -60.62 26.45
N ARG A 75 -11.42 -60.30 27.32
CA ARG A 75 -11.56 -60.97 28.63
C ARG A 75 -11.86 -62.46 28.48
N GLN A 76 -12.72 -62.81 27.53
CA GLN A 76 -13.04 -64.21 27.26
C GLN A 76 -11.83 -64.98 26.71
N ALA A 77 -11.07 -64.39 25.79
CA ALA A 77 -9.83 -64.97 25.29
C ALA A 77 -8.80 -65.21 26.40
N LEU A 78 -8.63 -64.25 27.32
CA LEU A 78 -7.72 -64.35 28.46
C LEU A 78 -8.21 -65.30 29.56
N ALA A 79 -9.53 -65.44 29.75
CA ALA A 79 -10.09 -66.43 30.65
C ALA A 79 -9.84 -67.87 30.15
N LEU A 80 -9.91 -68.07 28.84
CA LEU A 80 -9.62 -69.35 28.19
C LEU A 80 -8.11 -69.64 28.12
N ASN A 81 -7.28 -68.63 27.87
CA ASN A 81 -5.83 -68.74 27.84
C ASN A 81 -5.15 -67.46 28.38
N PRO A 82 -4.77 -67.43 29.66
CA PRO A 82 -4.10 -66.28 30.27
C PRO A 82 -2.73 -65.93 29.67
N ARG A 83 -2.12 -66.88 28.93
CA ARG A 83 -0.80 -66.70 28.28
C ARG A 83 -0.91 -66.29 26.80
N LEU A 84 -2.11 -65.99 26.30
CA LEU A 84 -2.31 -65.56 24.92
C LEU A 84 -1.85 -64.11 24.71
N VAL A 85 -0.65 -63.92 24.14
CA VAL A 85 -0.03 -62.60 24.00
C VAL A 85 -0.76 -61.66 23.04
N ASP A 86 -1.41 -62.20 22.00
CA ASP A 86 -2.26 -61.42 21.10
C ASP A 86 -3.46 -60.83 21.84
N ALA A 87 -4.03 -61.54 22.82
CA ALA A 87 -5.16 -61.05 23.60
C ALA A 87 -4.75 -59.94 24.58
N HIS A 88 -3.57 -60.05 25.22
CA HIS A 88 -3.00 -58.97 26.02
C HIS A 88 -2.69 -57.72 25.18
N SER A 89 -2.14 -57.90 23.99
CA SER A 89 -1.87 -56.78 23.06
C SER A 89 -3.14 -56.13 22.53
N ASN A 90 -4.15 -56.92 22.15
CA ASN A 90 -5.46 -56.39 21.74
C ASN A 90 -6.18 -55.66 22.88
N LEU A 91 -6.07 -56.16 24.12
CA LEU A 91 -6.56 -55.45 25.31
C LEU A 91 -5.80 -54.13 25.52
N GLY A 92 -4.48 -54.13 25.36
CA GLY A 92 -3.68 -52.90 25.44
C GLY A 92 -4.07 -51.87 24.40
N ASN A 93 -4.31 -52.30 23.14
CA ASN A 93 -4.79 -51.42 22.09
C ASN A 93 -6.16 -50.83 22.44
N LEU A 94 -7.05 -51.62 23.04
CA LEU A 94 -8.37 -51.16 23.49
C LEU A 94 -8.27 -50.10 24.58
N MET A 95 -7.45 -50.35 25.61
CA MET A 95 -7.20 -49.38 26.69
C MET A 95 -6.60 -48.08 26.13
N LYS A 96 -5.67 -48.19 25.18
CA LYS A 96 -5.11 -47.03 24.47
C LYS A 96 -6.19 -46.23 23.75
N ALA A 97 -7.07 -46.90 22.99
CA ALA A 97 -8.18 -46.25 22.28
C ALA A 97 -9.19 -45.57 23.23
N GLN A 98 -9.28 -46.02 24.48
CA GLN A 98 -10.11 -45.42 25.53
C GLN A 98 -9.39 -44.30 26.32
N GLY A 99 -8.14 -43.97 25.98
CA GLY A 99 -7.33 -42.97 26.69
C GLY A 99 -6.68 -43.47 27.98
N LEU A 100 -6.81 -44.76 28.29
CA LEU A 100 -6.29 -45.41 29.50
C LEU A 100 -4.83 -45.85 29.27
N VAL A 101 -3.93 -44.87 29.13
CA VAL A 101 -2.54 -45.08 28.71
C VAL A 101 -1.75 -45.99 29.66
N GLN A 102 -1.94 -45.82 30.97
CA GLN A 102 -1.23 -46.63 31.97
C GLN A 102 -1.65 -48.11 31.93
N GLU A 103 -2.93 -48.36 31.67
CA GLU A 103 -3.47 -49.71 31.58
C GLU A 103 -3.05 -50.37 30.26
N ALA A 104 -3.00 -49.60 29.17
CA ALA A 104 -2.43 -50.05 27.91
C ALA A 104 -0.96 -50.48 28.06
N TYR A 105 -0.16 -49.66 28.75
CA TYR A 105 1.24 -49.95 29.05
C TYR A 105 1.40 -51.26 29.83
N ASN A 106 0.60 -51.46 30.88
CA ASN A 106 0.62 -52.69 31.68
C ASN A 106 0.26 -53.93 30.82
N CYS A 107 -0.73 -53.81 29.95
CA CYS A 107 -1.13 -54.91 29.05
C CYS A 107 -0.01 -55.30 28.06
N TYR A 108 0.69 -54.32 27.49
CA TYR A 108 1.83 -54.59 26.61
C TYR A 108 3.02 -55.20 27.38
N LEU A 109 3.28 -54.74 28.61
CA LEU A 109 4.31 -55.34 29.45
C LEU A 109 3.97 -56.80 29.81
N GLU A 110 2.72 -57.11 30.12
CA GLU A 110 2.31 -58.51 30.36
C GLU A 110 2.50 -59.38 29.12
N ALA A 111 2.18 -58.88 27.92
CA ALA A 111 2.48 -59.59 26.67
C ALA A 111 3.99 -59.86 26.51
N LEU A 112 4.84 -58.89 26.84
CA LEU A 112 6.31 -59.04 26.78
C LEU A 112 6.87 -59.92 27.90
N ARG A 113 6.25 -59.94 29.07
CA ARG A 113 6.61 -60.83 30.19
C ARG A 113 6.37 -62.29 29.82
N ILE A 114 5.29 -62.57 29.10
CA ILE A 114 4.96 -63.90 28.60
C ILE A 114 5.85 -64.27 27.40
N GLN A 115 6.00 -63.36 26.43
CA GLN A 115 6.79 -63.59 25.22
C GLN A 115 7.67 -62.36 24.89
N PRO A 116 8.95 -62.35 25.34
CA PRO A 116 9.86 -61.22 25.12
C PRO A 116 10.17 -60.92 23.65
N ASN A 117 10.03 -61.90 22.75
CA ASN A 117 10.26 -61.73 21.31
C ASN A 117 9.01 -61.28 20.53
N PHE A 118 7.93 -60.92 21.20
CA PHE A 118 6.69 -60.50 20.55
C PHE A 118 6.79 -59.07 20.01
N ALA A 119 7.25 -58.95 18.76
CA ALA A 119 7.54 -57.67 18.09
C ALA A 119 6.37 -56.67 18.08
N ILE A 120 5.11 -57.15 18.05
CA ILE A 120 3.92 -56.30 18.03
C ILE A 120 3.78 -55.52 19.35
N ALA A 121 4.01 -56.16 20.50
CA ALA A 121 3.94 -55.46 21.79
C ALA A 121 5.06 -54.42 21.94
N TRP A 122 6.28 -54.71 21.46
CA TRP A 122 7.36 -53.70 21.39
C TRP A 122 6.97 -52.48 20.54
N SER A 123 6.38 -52.71 19.36
CA SER A 123 5.90 -51.63 18.47
C SER A 123 4.76 -50.81 19.10
N ASN A 124 3.81 -51.47 19.77
CA ASN A 124 2.68 -50.79 20.42
C ASN A 124 3.14 -49.96 21.63
N LEU A 125 4.08 -50.49 22.42
CA LEU A 125 4.69 -49.79 23.54
C LEU A 125 5.53 -48.59 23.06
N ALA A 126 6.28 -48.74 21.96
CA ALA A 126 6.98 -47.64 21.30
C ALA A 126 6.01 -46.51 20.86
N GLY A 127 4.83 -46.89 20.34
CA GLY A 127 3.77 -45.95 19.96
C GLY A 127 3.23 -45.13 21.14
N LEU A 128 3.16 -45.69 22.36
CA LEU A 128 2.78 -44.93 23.56
C LEU A 128 3.81 -43.85 23.90
N PHE A 129 5.11 -44.17 23.80
CA PHE A 129 6.17 -43.20 24.06
C PHE A 129 6.26 -42.11 22.98
N MET A 130 5.96 -42.47 21.72
CA MET A 130 5.86 -41.51 20.62
C MET A 130 4.76 -40.47 20.89
N GLU A 131 3.57 -40.90 21.32
CA GLU A 131 2.47 -40.00 21.69
C GLU A 131 2.78 -39.16 22.95
N ALA A 132 3.55 -39.71 23.89
CA ALA A 132 4.03 -38.99 25.08
C ALA A 132 5.20 -38.01 24.78
N GLY A 133 5.75 -38.00 23.57
CA GLY A 133 6.88 -37.15 23.17
C GLY A 133 8.26 -37.66 23.59
N ASP A 134 8.36 -38.86 24.21
CA ASP A 134 9.64 -39.48 24.56
C ASP A 134 10.22 -40.23 23.34
N LEU A 135 10.76 -39.45 22.40
CA LEU A 135 11.27 -39.95 21.12
C LEU A 135 12.44 -40.94 21.29
N ASN A 136 13.23 -40.81 22.36
CA ASN A 136 14.37 -41.70 22.62
C ASN A 136 13.91 -43.11 23.02
N LYS A 137 12.91 -43.23 23.90
CA LYS A 137 12.34 -44.54 24.23
C LYS A 137 11.55 -45.13 23.07
N ALA A 138 10.79 -44.31 22.35
CA ALA A 138 10.10 -44.75 21.12
C ALA A 138 11.11 -45.34 20.11
N LEU A 139 12.24 -44.66 19.89
CA LEU A 139 13.31 -45.12 19.01
C LEU A 139 13.86 -46.48 19.46
N GLN A 140 14.18 -46.64 20.74
CA GLN A 140 14.73 -47.88 21.28
C GLN A 140 13.77 -49.07 21.07
N TYR A 141 12.48 -48.87 21.38
CA TYR A 141 11.50 -49.95 21.31
C TYR A 141 11.08 -50.29 19.88
N TYR A 142 10.99 -49.32 18.97
CA TYR A 142 10.80 -49.61 17.55
C TYR A 142 12.01 -50.36 16.95
N LYS A 143 13.25 -50.04 17.37
CA LYS A 143 14.45 -50.80 16.95
C LYS A 143 14.38 -52.26 17.38
N GLU A 144 13.96 -52.54 18.61
CA GLU A 144 13.77 -53.93 19.06
C GLU A 144 12.63 -54.62 18.28
N ALA A 145 11.51 -53.93 18.01
CA ALA A 145 10.41 -54.48 17.21
C ALA A 145 10.86 -54.91 15.80
N VAL A 146 11.60 -54.06 15.08
CA VAL A 146 12.08 -54.39 13.71
C VAL A 146 13.23 -55.39 13.70
N LYS A 147 14.03 -55.47 14.79
CA LYS A 147 15.06 -56.49 14.97
C LYS A 147 14.45 -57.87 15.16
N LEU A 148 13.38 -57.96 15.96
CA LEU A 148 12.65 -59.20 16.22
C LEU A 148 11.81 -59.64 15.01
N LYS A 149 11.29 -58.69 14.21
CA LYS A 149 10.55 -58.96 12.98
C LYS A 149 11.02 -58.05 11.83
N PRO A 150 12.03 -58.47 11.05
CA PRO A 150 12.56 -57.68 9.92
C PRO A 150 11.59 -57.44 8.77
N THR A 151 10.43 -58.09 8.74
CA THR A 151 9.37 -57.87 7.73
C THR A 151 8.24 -56.97 8.23
N PHE A 152 8.42 -56.28 9.36
CA PHE A 152 7.36 -55.48 9.98
C PHE A 152 7.26 -54.07 9.39
N ALA A 153 6.57 -53.95 8.25
CA ALA A 153 6.42 -52.70 7.50
C ALA A 153 5.90 -51.52 8.35
N ASP A 154 4.89 -51.75 9.19
CA ASP A 154 4.29 -50.70 10.04
C ASP A 154 5.27 -50.19 11.10
N ALA A 155 6.06 -51.09 11.71
CA ALA A 155 7.10 -50.69 12.65
C ALA A 155 8.23 -49.90 11.97
N TYR A 156 8.60 -50.24 10.72
CA TYR A 156 9.55 -49.43 9.94
C TYR A 156 8.99 -48.06 9.58
N LEU A 157 7.71 -47.94 9.21
CA LEU A 157 7.07 -46.65 8.96
C LEU A 157 7.12 -45.77 10.22
N SER A 158 6.68 -46.31 11.36
CA SER A 158 6.69 -45.58 12.63
C SER A 158 8.11 -45.23 13.10
N LEU A 159 9.08 -46.14 12.94
CA LEU A 159 10.50 -45.87 13.21
C LEU A 159 11.03 -44.73 12.34
N GLY A 160 10.66 -44.70 11.05
CA GLY A 160 10.99 -43.60 10.15
C GLY A 160 10.42 -42.26 10.61
N ASN A 161 9.18 -42.25 11.10
CA ASN A 161 8.56 -41.05 11.68
C ASN A 161 9.31 -40.56 12.93
N VAL A 162 9.79 -41.47 13.79
CA VAL A 162 10.63 -41.12 14.96
C VAL A 162 11.94 -40.49 14.51
N TYR A 163 12.63 -41.10 13.54
CA TYR A 163 13.87 -40.55 13.00
C TYR A 163 13.66 -39.18 12.36
N LYS A 164 12.55 -38.99 11.63
CA LYS A 164 12.17 -37.67 11.09
C LYS A 164 12.00 -36.64 12.21
N ALA A 165 11.26 -36.97 13.27
CA ALA A 165 11.04 -36.07 14.41
C ALA A 165 12.35 -35.74 15.18
N LEU A 166 13.32 -36.66 15.18
CA LEU A 166 14.66 -36.46 15.76
C LEU A 166 15.62 -35.68 14.84
N GLY A 167 15.19 -35.26 13.64
CA GLY A 167 16.07 -34.55 12.69
C GLY A 167 17.11 -35.46 12.03
N MET A 168 16.84 -36.76 11.92
CA MET A 168 17.71 -37.77 11.31
C MET A 168 17.11 -38.28 9.98
N PRO A 169 17.20 -37.48 8.89
CA PRO A 169 16.42 -37.75 7.68
C PRO A 169 16.95 -38.93 6.85
N GLN A 170 18.24 -39.26 6.92
CA GLN A 170 18.81 -40.38 6.17
C GLN A 170 18.32 -41.72 6.73
N GLU A 171 18.29 -41.84 8.06
CA GLU A 171 17.76 -42.98 8.77
C GLU A 171 16.26 -43.13 8.55
N ALA A 172 15.52 -42.01 8.49
CA ALA A 172 14.11 -42.01 8.14
C ALA A 172 13.86 -42.56 6.73
N ILE A 173 14.63 -42.11 5.73
CA ILE A 173 14.57 -42.61 4.34
C ILE A 173 14.81 -44.12 4.30
N ILE A 174 15.86 -44.62 4.97
CA ILE A 174 16.16 -46.06 5.02
C ILE A 174 14.98 -46.84 5.61
N CYS A 175 14.37 -46.33 6.68
CA CYS A 175 13.22 -46.98 7.31
C CYS A 175 12.00 -47.01 6.38
N TYR A 176 11.66 -45.92 5.70
CA TYR A 176 10.56 -45.91 4.73
C TYR A 176 10.83 -46.82 3.53
N GLN A 177 12.06 -46.85 3.02
CA GLN A 177 12.44 -47.77 1.95
C GLN A 177 12.31 -49.24 2.38
N ARG A 178 12.67 -49.59 3.61
CA ARG A 178 12.46 -50.94 4.17
C ARG A 178 10.97 -51.27 4.34
N ALA A 179 10.15 -50.30 4.75
CA ALA A 179 8.70 -50.46 4.79
C ALA A 179 8.13 -50.73 3.38
N LEU A 180 8.64 -50.06 2.34
CA LEU A 180 8.24 -50.25 0.95
C LEU A 180 8.77 -51.56 0.33
N GLN A 181 9.95 -52.03 0.72
CA GLN A 181 10.47 -53.35 0.30
C GLN A 181 9.59 -54.49 0.81
N THR A 182 9.04 -54.33 2.01
CA THR A 182 8.18 -55.34 2.65
C THR A 182 6.72 -55.21 2.24
N ARG A 183 6.24 -53.98 1.98
CA ARG A 183 4.89 -53.67 1.49
C ARG A 183 4.96 -52.63 0.35
N PRO A 184 5.06 -53.05 -0.93
CA PRO A 184 5.23 -52.14 -2.07
C PRO A 184 4.04 -51.23 -2.39
N ASP A 185 2.84 -51.54 -1.90
CA ASP A 185 1.61 -50.77 -2.08
C ASP A 185 1.35 -49.79 -0.91
N TYR A 186 2.36 -49.52 -0.08
CA TYR A 186 2.18 -48.72 1.13
C TYR A 186 2.17 -47.21 0.84
N ALA A 187 0.99 -46.67 0.49
CA ALA A 187 0.80 -45.25 0.15
C ALA A 187 1.36 -44.27 1.20
N MET A 188 1.11 -44.51 2.50
CA MET A 188 1.64 -43.66 3.59
C MET A 188 3.17 -43.64 3.64
N ALA A 189 3.86 -44.76 3.36
CA ALA A 189 5.32 -44.79 3.33
C ALA A 189 5.89 -43.99 2.16
N TYR A 190 5.24 -44.03 0.98
CA TYR A 190 5.59 -43.15 -0.13
C TYR A 190 5.36 -41.68 0.20
N GLY A 191 4.24 -41.32 0.84
CA GLY A 191 3.95 -39.94 1.25
C GLY A 191 4.95 -39.39 2.27
N ASN A 192 5.30 -40.16 3.29
CA ASN A 192 6.27 -39.75 4.30
C ASN A 192 7.69 -39.68 3.74
N LEU A 193 8.06 -40.60 2.86
CA LEU A 193 9.33 -40.55 2.13
C LEU A 193 9.42 -39.30 1.23
N ALA A 194 8.36 -38.98 0.50
CA ALA A 194 8.26 -37.79 -0.32
C ALA A 194 8.41 -36.50 0.52
N SER A 195 7.80 -36.46 1.70
CA SER A 195 7.91 -35.33 2.62
C SER A 195 9.35 -35.10 3.10
N VAL A 196 10.11 -36.16 3.40
CA VAL A 196 11.53 -36.02 3.75
C VAL A 196 12.37 -35.54 2.56
N TYR A 197 12.10 -36.03 1.35
CA TYR A 197 12.78 -35.51 0.15
C TYR A 197 12.46 -34.05 -0.14
N TYR A 198 11.23 -33.62 0.10
CA TYR A 198 10.81 -32.22 -0.04
C TYR A 198 11.55 -31.31 0.94
N GLU A 199 11.64 -31.71 2.22
CA GLU A 199 12.39 -30.98 3.25
C GLU A 199 13.90 -30.90 2.94
N GLN A 200 14.45 -31.87 2.21
CA GLN A 200 15.84 -31.85 1.71
C GLN A 200 16.04 -31.06 0.41
N GLY A 201 14.99 -30.48 -0.17
CA GLY A 201 15.04 -29.77 -1.46
C GLY A 201 15.16 -30.70 -2.68
N GLN A 202 15.02 -32.02 -2.51
CA GLN A 202 15.04 -32.99 -3.60
C GLN A 202 13.65 -33.11 -4.26
N LEU A 203 13.25 -32.04 -4.96
CA LEU A 203 11.88 -31.86 -5.45
C LEU A 203 11.43 -32.96 -6.42
N ASP A 204 12.28 -33.41 -7.34
CA ASP A 204 11.93 -34.47 -8.30
C ASP A 204 11.62 -35.81 -7.60
N MET A 205 12.40 -36.15 -6.57
CA MET A 205 12.19 -37.35 -5.77
C MET A 205 10.91 -37.22 -4.93
N ALA A 206 10.64 -36.04 -4.36
CA ALA A 206 9.39 -35.79 -3.66
C ALA A 206 8.17 -35.95 -4.59
N ILE A 207 8.20 -35.34 -5.76
CA ILE A 207 7.13 -35.42 -6.77
C ILE A 207 6.89 -36.87 -7.19
N PHE A 208 7.96 -37.63 -7.49
CA PHE A 208 7.85 -39.03 -7.86
C PHE A 208 7.16 -39.87 -6.78
N ASN A 209 7.58 -39.73 -5.53
CA ASN A 209 7.04 -40.51 -4.42
C ASN A 209 5.61 -40.08 -4.05
N TYR A 210 5.26 -38.79 -4.10
CA TYR A 210 3.87 -38.36 -3.92
C TYR A 210 2.94 -38.90 -5.01
N LYS A 211 3.37 -38.90 -6.29
CA LYS A 211 2.59 -39.52 -7.38
C LYS A 211 2.39 -41.02 -7.15
N ARG A 212 3.39 -41.73 -6.61
CA ARG A 212 3.25 -43.14 -6.22
C ARG A 212 2.27 -43.33 -5.07
N ALA A 213 2.33 -42.49 -4.04
CA ALA A 213 1.38 -42.51 -2.93
C ALA A 213 -0.07 -42.38 -3.44
N ILE A 214 -0.33 -41.43 -4.35
CA ILE A 214 -1.64 -41.20 -4.98
C ILE A 214 -2.07 -42.37 -5.88
N THR A 215 -1.12 -43.05 -6.53
CA THR A 215 -1.42 -44.21 -7.37
C THR A 215 -1.96 -45.38 -6.55
N PHE A 216 -1.41 -45.57 -5.34
CA PHE A 216 -1.84 -46.64 -4.43
C PHE A 216 -3.03 -46.25 -3.56
N ASP A 217 -3.22 -44.97 -3.29
CA ASP A 217 -4.39 -44.42 -2.61
C ASP A 217 -4.85 -43.12 -3.29
N SER A 218 -5.85 -43.22 -4.16
CA SER A 218 -6.42 -42.07 -4.88
C SER A 218 -7.19 -41.11 -3.96
N GLY A 219 -7.46 -41.49 -2.72
CA GLY A 219 -8.11 -40.66 -1.70
C GLY A 219 -7.13 -39.91 -0.79
N PHE A 220 -5.81 -40.02 -1.02
CA PHE A 220 -4.80 -39.48 -0.12
C PHE A 220 -4.67 -37.94 -0.24
N LEU A 221 -5.51 -37.23 0.52
CA LEU A 221 -5.65 -35.78 0.53
C LEU A 221 -4.33 -35.03 0.76
N GLU A 222 -3.57 -35.43 1.77
CA GLU A 222 -2.29 -34.80 2.14
C GLU A 222 -1.25 -34.96 1.03
N ALA A 223 -1.26 -36.08 0.32
CA ALA A 223 -0.36 -36.31 -0.81
C ALA A 223 -0.67 -35.35 -1.97
N TYR A 224 -1.93 -35.07 -2.27
CA TYR A 224 -2.29 -34.06 -3.28
C TYR A 224 -1.86 -32.65 -2.88
N ASN A 225 -2.13 -32.23 -1.63
CA ASN A 225 -1.71 -30.92 -1.15
C ASN A 225 -0.18 -30.75 -1.17
N ASN A 226 0.55 -31.75 -0.68
CA ASN A 226 2.01 -31.68 -0.60
C ASN A 226 2.70 -31.86 -1.96
N LEU A 227 2.10 -32.64 -2.87
CA LEU A 227 2.52 -32.67 -4.28
C LEU A 227 2.36 -31.29 -4.92
N GLY A 228 1.26 -30.59 -4.64
CA GLY A 228 1.05 -29.21 -5.08
C GLY A 228 2.16 -28.27 -4.61
N ASN A 229 2.57 -28.37 -3.34
CA ASN A 229 3.69 -27.56 -2.82
C ASN A 229 5.01 -27.87 -3.55
N ALA A 230 5.35 -29.15 -3.69
CA ALA A 230 6.57 -29.58 -4.37
C ALA A 230 6.59 -29.14 -5.86
N LEU A 231 5.45 -29.23 -6.55
CA LEU A 231 5.31 -28.77 -7.92
C LEU A 231 5.46 -27.25 -8.04
N LYS A 232 4.86 -26.48 -7.12
CA LYS A 232 5.01 -25.02 -7.06
C LYS A 232 6.48 -24.64 -6.92
N ASP A 233 7.18 -25.23 -5.96
CA ASP A 233 8.59 -24.92 -5.69
C ASP A 233 9.53 -25.36 -6.83
N SER A 234 9.10 -26.35 -7.64
CA SER A 234 9.80 -26.76 -8.87
C SER A 234 9.49 -25.88 -10.09
N GLY A 235 8.63 -24.85 -9.95
CA GLY A 235 8.19 -23.96 -11.01
C GLY A 235 7.04 -24.47 -11.89
N ARG A 236 6.45 -25.64 -11.57
CA ARG A 236 5.35 -26.29 -12.31
C ARG A 236 3.99 -25.88 -11.76
N VAL A 237 3.67 -24.60 -11.85
CA VAL A 237 2.53 -23.98 -11.14
C VAL A 237 1.17 -24.51 -11.60
N GLU A 238 0.99 -24.75 -12.90
CA GLU A 238 -0.27 -25.26 -13.45
C GLU A 238 -0.61 -26.66 -12.92
N GLU A 239 0.39 -27.54 -12.82
CA GLU A 239 0.21 -28.87 -12.22
C GLU A 239 -0.07 -28.77 -10.71
N ALA A 240 0.54 -27.80 -10.01
CA ALA A 240 0.25 -27.55 -8.61
C ALA A 240 -1.23 -27.17 -8.40
N ILE A 241 -1.78 -26.29 -9.25
CA ILE A 241 -3.20 -25.91 -9.22
C ILE A 241 -4.10 -27.12 -9.43
N GLN A 242 -3.77 -28.00 -10.36
CA GLN A 242 -4.53 -29.24 -10.58
C GLN A 242 -4.53 -30.12 -9.32
N CYS A 243 -3.38 -30.24 -8.64
CA CYS A 243 -3.27 -31.00 -7.39
C CYS A 243 -4.11 -30.39 -6.27
N TYR A 244 -4.08 -29.07 -6.08
CA TYR A 244 -4.92 -28.40 -5.09
C TYR A 244 -6.41 -28.54 -5.42
N ARG A 245 -6.81 -28.41 -6.68
CA ARG A 245 -8.21 -28.63 -7.10
C ARG A 245 -8.66 -30.07 -6.86
N GLN A 246 -7.78 -31.05 -7.10
CA GLN A 246 -8.09 -32.45 -6.80
C GLN A 246 -8.25 -32.68 -5.30
N CYS A 247 -7.36 -32.11 -4.47
CA CYS A 247 -7.50 -32.11 -3.00
C CYS A 247 -8.85 -31.51 -2.58
N LEU A 248 -9.24 -30.37 -3.16
CA LEU A 248 -10.52 -29.71 -2.87
C LEU A 248 -11.74 -30.44 -3.43
N SER A 249 -11.59 -31.25 -4.48
CA SER A 249 -12.67 -32.11 -4.99
C SER A 249 -12.99 -33.25 -4.03
N LEU A 250 -11.96 -33.77 -3.34
CA LEU A 250 -12.07 -34.82 -2.33
C LEU A 250 -12.54 -34.24 -0.98
N GLN A 251 -12.01 -33.07 -0.59
CA GLN A 251 -12.43 -32.34 0.60
C GLN A 251 -12.54 -30.83 0.30
N PRO A 252 -13.74 -30.32 0.00
CA PRO A 252 -13.95 -28.89 -0.31
C PRO A 252 -13.54 -27.93 0.80
N SER A 253 -13.50 -28.40 2.04
CA SER A 253 -13.16 -27.63 3.24
C SER A 253 -11.69 -27.74 3.67
N HIS A 254 -10.79 -28.20 2.80
CA HIS A 254 -9.38 -28.40 3.15
C HIS A 254 -8.60 -27.05 3.22
N PRO A 255 -8.19 -26.57 4.40
CA PRO A 255 -7.75 -25.18 4.59
C PRO A 255 -6.39 -24.85 3.98
N GLN A 256 -5.42 -25.78 3.99
CA GLN A 256 -4.08 -25.53 3.43
C GLN A 256 -4.16 -25.43 1.91
N ALA A 257 -4.89 -26.33 1.25
CA ALA A 257 -5.12 -26.30 -0.20
C ALA A 257 -5.83 -25.01 -0.65
N LEU A 258 -6.86 -24.56 0.08
CA LEU A 258 -7.52 -23.28 -0.19
C LEU A 258 -6.54 -22.09 -0.07
N THR A 259 -5.72 -22.08 1.00
CA THR A 259 -4.74 -21.01 1.23
C THR A 259 -3.66 -20.99 0.16
N ASN A 260 -3.11 -22.15 -0.19
CA ASN A 260 -2.06 -22.27 -1.21
C ASN A 260 -2.57 -21.87 -2.59
N LEU A 261 -3.79 -22.26 -2.95
CA LEU A 261 -4.43 -21.83 -4.19
C LEU A 261 -4.68 -20.32 -4.19
N GLY A 262 -5.13 -19.77 -3.05
CA GLY A 262 -5.29 -18.32 -2.86
C GLY A 262 -3.98 -17.54 -3.02
N ASN A 263 -2.87 -18.06 -2.48
CA ASN A 263 -1.55 -17.46 -2.62
C ASN A 263 -1.08 -17.43 -4.09
N ILE A 264 -1.32 -18.52 -4.85
CA ILE A 264 -0.99 -18.55 -6.29
C ILE A 264 -1.82 -17.51 -7.06
N TYR A 265 -3.13 -17.43 -6.80
CA TYR A 265 -3.97 -16.41 -7.43
C TYR A 265 -3.54 -15.00 -7.03
N MET A 266 -3.05 -14.79 -5.81
CA MET A 266 -2.50 -13.51 -5.38
C MET A 266 -1.21 -13.16 -6.13
N GLU A 267 -0.29 -14.13 -6.31
CA GLU A 267 0.95 -13.97 -7.09
C GLU A 267 0.63 -13.65 -8.57
N TRP A 268 -0.43 -14.22 -9.13
CA TRP A 268 -0.95 -13.91 -10.48
C TRP A 268 -1.80 -12.65 -10.56
N ASN A 269 -1.92 -11.88 -9.47
CA ASN A 269 -2.75 -10.68 -9.36
C ASN A 269 -4.25 -10.93 -9.68
N MET A 270 -4.73 -12.16 -9.53
CA MET A 270 -6.14 -12.57 -9.64
C MET A 270 -6.84 -12.36 -8.30
N LEU A 271 -7.09 -11.09 -7.94
CA LEU A 271 -7.55 -10.69 -6.61
C LEU A 271 -8.91 -11.29 -6.20
N GLY A 272 -9.86 -11.40 -7.13
CA GLY A 272 -11.20 -11.96 -6.86
C GLY A 272 -11.16 -13.45 -6.47
N PRO A 273 -10.56 -14.32 -7.29
CA PRO A 273 -10.31 -15.71 -6.95
C PRO A 273 -9.48 -15.88 -5.66
N ALA A 274 -8.43 -15.07 -5.47
CA ALA A 274 -7.62 -15.10 -4.25
C ALA A 274 -8.45 -14.80 -2.99
N ALA A 275 -9.23 -13.72 -3.00
CA ALA A 275 -10.11 -13.34 -1.89
C ALA A 275 -11.16 -14.44 -1.59
N SER A 276 -11.70 -15.08 -2.62
CA SER A 276 -12.66 -16.18 -2.47
C SER A 276 -12.02 -17.38 -1.77
N CYS A 277 -10.79 -17.74 -2.14
CA CYS A 277 -10.02 -18.79 -1.47
C CYS A 277 -9.76 -18.46 0.01
N TYR A 278 -9.30 -17.24 0.33
CA TYR A 278 -9.04 -16.86 1.72
C TYR A 278 -10.31 -16.83 2.58
N LYS A 279 -11.43 -16.33 2.05
CA LYS A 279 -12.73 -16.37 2.73
C LYS A 279 -13.20 -17.80 3.00
N ALA A 280 -13.03 -18.69 2.02
CA ALA A 280 -13.34 -20.10 2.19
C ALA A 280 -12.47 -20.73 3.29
N THR A 281 -11.16 -20.47 3.32
CA THR A 281 -10.27 -20.93 4.41
C THR A 281 -10.78 -20.48 5.78
N LEU A 282 -11.15 -19.21 5.91
CA LEU A 282 -11.61 -18.63 7.19
C LEU A 282 -12.98 -19.17 7.63
N SER A 283 -13.81 -19.67 6.72
CA SER A 283 -15.09 -20.31 7.06
C SER A 283 -14.95 -21.70 7.67
N VAL A 284 -13.82 -22.38 7.42
CA VAL A 284 -13.58 -23.77 7.83
C VAL A 284 -12.53 -23.89 8.93
N THR A 285 -11.74 -22.85 9.19
CA THR A 285 -10.68 -22.88 10.19
C THR A 285 -10.55 -21.53 10.91
N SER A 286 -10.54 -21.57 12.24
CA SER A 286 -10.27 -20.42 13.11
C SER A 286 -8.80 -20.38 13.54
N GLY A 287 -8.28 -19.18 13.81
CA GLY A 287 -6.94 -19.02 14.41
C GLY A 287 -5.78 -18.88 13.41
N LEU A 288 -6.06 -18.79 12.10
CA LEU A 288 -5.04 -18.49 11.08
C LEU A 288 -4.98 -16.99 10.80
N SER A 289 -3.85 -16.35 11.07
CA SER A 289 -3.64 -14.92 10.79
C SER A 289 -3.30 -14.63 9.32
N ALA A 290 -2.60 -15.53 8.63
CA ALA A 290 -2.13 -15.30 7.26
C ALA A 290 -3.25 -15.02 6.23
N PRO A 291 -4.39 -15.76 6.21
CA PRO A 291 -5.49 -15.44 5.30
C PRO A 291 -6.11 -14.06 5.56
N PHE A 292 -6.23 -13.64 6.83
CA PHE A 292 -6.68 -12.28 7.15
C PHE A 292 -5.70 -11.21 6.66
N ASN A 293 -4.39 -11.42 6.83
CA ASN A 293 -3.38 -10.50 6.34
C ASN A 293 -3.44 -10.34 4.81
N ASN A 294 -3.54 -11.45 4.08
CA ASN A 294 -3.62 -11.41 2.61
C ASN A 294 -4.94 -10.79 2.12
N LEU A 295 -6.06 -11.08 2.80
CA LEU A 295 -7.35 -10.46 2.49
C LEU A 295 -7.32 -8.95 2.77
N ALA A 296 -6.65 -8.51 3.85
CA ALA A 296 -6.47 -7.09 4.15
C ALA A 296 -5.69 -6.36 3.05
N ILE A 297 -4.65 -6.99 2.49
CA ILE A 297 -3.88 -6.45 1.35
C ILE A 297 -4.79 -6.26 0.13
N ILE A 298 -5.63 -7.26 -0.18
CA ILE A 298 -6.59 -7.18 -1.30
C ILE A 298 -7.58 -6.04 -1.07
N TYR A 299 -8.20 -5.95 0.10
CA TYR A 299 -9.16 -4.89 0.41
C TYR A 299 -8.52 -3.50 0.36
N LYS A 300 -7.29 -3.36 0.87
CA LYS A 300 -6.52 -2.12 0.76
C LYS A 300 -6.27 -1.73 -0.70
N GLN A 301 -5.89 -2.68 -1.55
CA GLN A 301 -5.70 -2.45 -2.99
C GLN A 301 -6.99 -2.06 -3.72
N GLN A 302 -8.14 -2.53 -3.24
CA GLN A 302 -9.47 -2.17 -3.75
C GLN A 302 -10.00 -0.84 -3.19
N GLY A 303 -9.26 -0.18 -2.29
CA GLY A 303 -9.71 1.04 -1.59
C GLY A 303 -10.72 0.78 -0.46
N ASN A 304 -10.97 -0.48 -0.10
CA ASN A 304 -11.88 -0.85 0.99
C ASN A 304 -11.13 -0.91 2.34
N TYR A 305 -10.76 0.27 2.84
CA TYR A 305 -9.90 0.41 4.01
C TYR A 305 -10.51 -0.11 5.32
N LEU A 306 -11.83 -0.01 5.48
CA LEU A 306 -12.51 -0.47 6.70
C LEU A 306 -12.45 -1.99 6.84
N ASP A 307 -12.70 -2.72 5.74
CA ASP A 307 -12.59 -4.17 5.74
C ASP A 307 -11.14 -4.62 5.93
N ALA A 308 -10.16 -3.89 5.38
CA ALA A 308 -8.74 -4.12 5.64
C ALA A 308 -8.39 -3.95 7.13
N ILE A 309 -8.87 -2.88 7.78
CA ILE A 309 -8.68 -2.65 9.23
C ILE A 309 -9.32 -3.76 10.06
N SER A 310 -10.51 -4.24 9.67
CA SER A 310 -11.17 -5.35 10.34
C SER A 310 -10.35 -6.63 10.24
N CYS A 311 -9.80 -6.93 9.05
CA CYS A 311 -8.93 -8.08 8.85
C CYS A 311 -7.64 -7.99 9.68
N TYR A 312 -6.96 -6.83 9.71
CA TYR A 312 -5.79 -6.66 10.56
C TYR A 312 -6.12 -6.72 12.06
N SER A 313 -7.32 -6.32 12.46
CA SER A 313 -7.75 -6.46 13.85
C SER A 313 -7.94 -7.92 14.24
N GLU A 314 -8.43 -8.77 13.33
CA GLU A 314 -8.46 -10.22 13.53
C GLU A 314 -7.06 -10.84 13.59
N VAL A 315 -6.12 -10.39 12.75
CA VAL A 315 -4.70 -10.78 12.87
C VAL A 315 -4.18 -10.52 14.29
N LEU A 316 -4.45 -9.34 14.83
CA LEU A 316 -4.00 -8.92 16.16
C LEU A 316 -4.77 -9.55 17.32
N ARG A 317 -5.99 -10.05 17.06
CA ARG A 317 -6.76 -10.86 18.02
C ARG A 317 -6.18 -12.26 18.14
N ILE A 318 -5.73 -12.83 17.02
CA ILE A 318 -5.09 -14.16 16.95
C ILE A 318 -3.67 -14.08 17.51
N ASP A 319 -2.88 -13.10 17.08
CA ASP A 319 -1.51 -12.85 17.53
C ASP A 319 -1.34 -11.39 17.99
N PRO A 320 -1.51 -11.11 19.31
CA PRO A 320 -1.33 -9.77 19.87
C PRO A 320 0.10 -9.22 19.79
N LEU A 321 1.09 -10.05 19.45
CA LEU A 321 2.51 -9.71 19.31
C LEU A 321 2.93 -9.54 17.84
N ALA A 322 2.00 -9.63 16.89
CA ALA A 322 2.27 -9.42 15.47
C ALA A 322 2.59 -7.94 15.16
N ALA A 323 3.85 -7.52 15.35
CA ALA A 323 4.32 -6.16 15.10
C ALA A 323 4.07 -5.70 13.65
N ASP A 324 4.26 -6.59 12.67
CA ASP A 324 3.99 -6.32 11.25
C ASP A 324 2.48 -6.05 10.99
N GLY A 325 1.60 -6.74 11.73
CA GLY A 325 0.15 -6.51 11.69
C GLY A 325 -0.24 -5.12 12.23
N LEU A 326 0.42 -4.67 13.30
CA LEU A 326 0.23 -3.31 13.85
C LEU A 326 0.69 -2.25 12.85
N VAL A 327 1.88 -2.41 12.24
CA VAL A 327 2.37 -1.47 11.23
C VAL A 327 1.42 -1.40 10.04
N ASN A 328 0.94 -2.55 9.54
CA ASN A 328 0.03 -2.58 8.40
C ASN A 328 -1.33 -1.95 8.70
N ARG A 329 -1.88 -2.18 9.90
CA ARG A 329 -3.12 -1.51 10.34
C ARG A 329 -2.91 -0.01 10.53
N GLY A 330 -1.79 0.39 11.15
CA GLY A 330 -1.40 1.79 11.31
C GLY A 330 -1.26 2.52 9.97
N ASN A 331 -0.64 1.88 8.97
CA ASN A 331 -0.56 2.42 7.60
C ASN A 331 -1.96 2.63 7.01
N THR A 332 -2.86 1.69 7.23
CA THR A 332 -4.25 1.77 6.74
C THR A 332 -5.04 2.88 7.45
N TYR A 333 -4.87 3.03 8.77
CA TYR A 333 -5.46 4.15 9.52
C TYR A 333 -4.95 5.52 9.02
N LYS A 334 -3.65 5.63 8.77
CA LYS A 334 -3.04 6.85 8.25
C LYS A 334 -3.59 7.22 6.88
N GLU A 335 -3.79 6.25 5.99
CA GLU A 335 -4.37 6.47 4.65
C GLU A 335 -5.78 7.05 4.70
N ILE A 336 -6.60 6.65 5.68
CA ILE A 336 -7.95 7.22 5.89
C ILE A 336 -7.98 8.45 6.82
N GLY A 337 -6.81 9.01 7.17
CA GLY A 337 -6.70 10.22 8.00
C GLY A 337 -6.86 9.99 9.52
N ARG A 338 -6.98 8.75 9.99
CA ARG A 338 -7.02 8.38 11.42
C ARG A 338 -5.61 8.31 12.02
N VAL A 339 -4.92 9.45 12.01
CA VAL A 339 -3.49 9.55 12.34
C VAL A 339 -3.22 9.20 13.81
N SER A 340 -4.13 9.52 14.72
CA SER A 340 -3.98 9.21 16.15
C SER A 340 -3.91 7.70 16.41
N GLU A 341 -4.79 6.92 15.79
CA GLU A 341 -4.79 5.46 15.87
C GLU A 341 -3.57 4.85 15.18
N ALA A 342 -3.13 5.43 14.06
CA ALA A 342 -1.89 5.02 13.40
C ALA A 342 -0.68 5.18 14.34
N ILE A 343 -0.55 6.33 15.01
CA ILE A 343 0.51 6.59 16.00
C ILE A 343 0.50 5.55 17.13
N GLN A 344 -0.68 5.21 17.65
CA GLN A 344 -0.82 4.19 18.71
C GLN A 344 -0.33 2.81 18.24
N ASP A 345 -0.73 2.39 17.04
CA ASP A 345 -0.31 1.11 16.47
C ASP A 345 1.20 1.07 16.22
N TYR A 346 1.81 2.15 15.70
CA TYR A 346 3.26 2.20 15.52
C TYR A 346 4.03 2.18 16.83
N ILE A 347 3.58 2.92 17.86
CA ILE A 347 4.20 2.90 19.20
C ILE A 347 4.12 1.48 19.78
N ARG A 348 2.98 0.80 19.65
CA ARG A 348 2.85 -0.58 20.12
C ARG A 348 3.76 -1.54 19.35
N ALA A 349 3.88 -1.37 18.02
CA ALA A 349 4.80 -2.16 17.20
C ALA A 349 6.26 -1.99 17.66
N ILE A 350 6.68 -0.75 17.94
CA ILE A 350 8.02 -0.43 18.46
C ILE A 350 8.24 -1.02 19.86
N ASN A 351 7.23 -0.99 20.74
CA ASN A 351 7.34 -1.59 22.06
C ASN A 351 7.53 -3.12 22.00
N ILE A 352 6.91 -3.78 21.02
CA ILE A 352 7.07 -5.23 20.79
C ILE A 352 8.41 -5.54 20.12
N ARG A 353 8.79 -4.76 19.09
CA ARG A 353 10.02 -4.94 18.31
C ARG A 353 10.75 -3.59 18.14
N PRO A 354 11.58 -3.17 19.11
CA PRO A 354 12.24 -1.85 19.09
C PRO A 354 13.19 -1.62 17.92
N THR A 355 13.69 -2.70 17.31
CA THR A 355 14.63 -2.69 16.19
C THR A 355 13.97 -2.57 14.81
N MET A 356 12.64 -2.43 14.74
CA MET A 356 11.90 -2.30 13.47
C MET A 356 12.00 -0.88 12.91
N ALA A 357 12.95 -0.65 12.00
CA ALA A 357 13.18 0.65 11.37
C ALA A 357 11.93 1.21 10.67
N GLU A 358 11.14 0.35 10.02
CA GLU A 358 9.90 0.73 9.33
C GLU A 358 8.87 1.33 10.27
N ALA A 359 8.72 0.80 11.49
CA ALA A 359 7.79 1.33 12.47
C ALA A 359 8.21 2.73 12.95
N HIS A 360 9.51 2.97 13.14
CA HIS A 360 10.04 4.29 13.48
C HIS A 360 9.84 5.30 12.35
N ALA A 361 10.08 4.91 11.09
CA ALA A 361 9.86 5.78 9.93
C ALA A 361 8.38 6.11 9.72
N ASN A 362 7.49 5.12 9.88
CA ASN A 362 6.05 5.34 9.76
C ASN A 362 5.49 6.19 10.91
N LEU A 363 5.98 5.98 12.13
CA LEU A 363 5.68 6.84 13.29
C LEU A 363 6.15 8.28 13.04
N ALA A 364 7.36 8.45 12.51
CA ALA A 364 7.90 9.75 12.17
C ALA A 364 7.01 10.49 11.15
N SER A 365 6.56 9.78 10.11
CA SER A 365 5.65 10.36 9.14
C SER A 365 4.29 10.73 9.75
N ALA A 366 3.75 9.91 10.65
CA ALA A 366 2.49 10.23 11.34
C ALA A 366 2.64 11.44 12.29
N TYR A 367 3.78 11.56 13.00
CA TYR A 367 4.08 12.76 13.78
C TYR A 367 4.18 14.02 12.92
N LYS A 368 4.79 13.93 11.74
CA LYS A 368 4.85 15.03 10.78
C LYS A 368 3.44 15.46 10.37
N ASP A 369 2.57 14.52 10.01
CA ASP A 369 1.20 14.80 9.57
C ASP A 369 0.35 15.42 10.69
N SER A 370 0.63 15.10 11.96
CA SER A 370 0.00 15.69 13.15
C SER A 370 0.66 17.00 13.64
N GLY A 371 1.68 17.51 12.95
CA GLY A 371 2.39 18.75 13.34
C GLY A 371 3.43 18.60 14.47
N HIS A 372 3.68 17.39 14.97
CA HIS A 372 4.70 17.09 15.97
C HIS A 372 6.10 16.91 15.34
N VAL A 373 6.57 17.96 14.67
CA VAL A 373 7.73 17.90 13.76
C VAL A 373 9.04 17.49 14.47
N GLU A 374 9.28 17.92 15.71
CA GLU A 374 10.47 17.49 16.48
C GLU A 374 10.45 15.99 16.80
N ALA A 375 9.27 15.45 17.16
CA ALA A 375 9.11 14.01 17.38
C ALA A 375 9.31 13.22 16.08
N ALA A 376 8.90 13.78 14.94
CA ALA A 376 9.17 13.22 13.63
C ALA A 376 10.67 13.15 13.33
N ILE A 377 11.41 14.24 13.53
CA ILE A 377 12.88 14.28 13.32
C ILE A 377 13.57 13.23 14.19
N LYS A 378 13.22 13.13 15.47
CA LYS A 378 13.79 12.13 16.38
C LYS A 378 13.52 10.70 15.89
N SER A 379 12.30 10.42 15.46
CA SER A 379 11.89 9.08 15.02
C SER A 379 12.53 8.70 13.68
N TYR A 380 12.67 9.63 12.73
CA TYR A 380 13.42 9.38 11.49
C TYR A 380 14.90 9.13 11.77
N LYS A 381 15.54 9.91 12.64
CA LYS A 381 16.93 9.67 13.05
C LYS A 381 17.08 8.28 13.67
N GLN A 382 16.14 7.85 14.50
CA GLN A 382 16.14 6.50 15.07
C GLN A 382 15.99 5.40 14.01
N ALA A 383 15.11 5.59 13.01
CA ALA A 383 14.98 4.66 11.89
C ALA A 383 16.29 4.50 11.12
N LEU A 384 17.02 5.61 10.88
CA LEU A 384 18.30 5.62 10.17
C LEU A 384 19.46 5.04 10.99
N ILE A 385 19.41 5.14 12.32
CA ILE A 385 20.36 4.42 13.20
C ILE A 385 20.18 2.91 13.06
N LEU A 386 18.93 2.43 12.99
CA LEU A 386 18.61 1.01 12.87
C LEU A 386 18.88 0.48 11.45
N ARG A 387 18.61 1.29 10.42
CA ARG A 387 18.86 0.98 9.01
C ARG A 387 19.41 2.23 8.29
N PRO A 388 20.74 2.33 8.11
CA PRO A 388 21.34 3.48 7.42
C PRO A 388 20.95 3.60 5.95
N ASP A 389 20.85 2.47 5.22
CA ASP A 389 20.37 2.45 3.84
C ASP A 389 18.84 2.36 3.81
N PHE A 390 18.18 3.48 4.12
CA PHE A 390 16.72 3.59 4.14
C PHE A 390 16.26 4.86 3.39
N PRO A 391 16.14 4.79 2.05
CA PRO A 391 15.89 5.96 1.20
C PRO A 391 14.67 6.80 1.59
N GLU A 392 13.56 6.14 1.97
CA GLU A 392 12.32 6.82 2.39
C GLU A 392 12.54 7.63 3.67
N ALA A 393 13.24 7.07 4.66
CA ALA A 393 13.54 7.76 5.91
C ALA A 393 14.53 8.91 5.67
N THR A 394 15.56 8.72 4.84
CA THR A 394 16.54 9.76 4.49
C THR A 394 15.89 10.95 3.80
N CYS A 395 15.07 10.70 2.76
CA CYS A 395 14.41 11.75 2.00
C CYS A 395 13.37 12.51 2.83
N ASN A 396 12.58 11.79 3.65
CA ASN A 396 11.58 12.41 4.51
C ASN A 396 12.21 13.18 5.69
N LEU A 397 13.33 12.71 6.24
CA LEU A 397 14.10 13.45 7.23
C LEU A 397 14.61 14.77 6.63
N LEU A 398 15.25 14.74 5.45
CA LEU A 398 15.73 15.94 4.79
C LEU A 398 14.60 16.96 4.57
N HIS A 399 13.45 16.50 4.07
CA HIS A 399 12.29 17.36 3.88
C HIS A 399 11.81 17.97 5.21
N THR A 400 11.79 17.17 6.28
CA THR A 400 11.35 17.61 7.61
C THR A 400 12.31 18.65 8.18
N LEU A 401 13.62 18.46 8.01
CA LEU A 401 14.66 19.43 8.40
C LEU A 401 14.51 20.74 7.62
N GLN A 402 14.29 20.66 6.30
CA GLN A 402 14.02 21.83 5.46
C GLN A 402 12.78 22.60 5.93
N CYS A 403 11.71 21.93 6.36
CA CYS A 403 10.51 22.57 6.88
C CYS A 403 10.73 23.36 8.17
N VAL A 404 11.68 22.94 9.01
CA VAL A 404 12.00 23.64 10.26
C VAL A 404 13.22 24.54 10.15
N CYS A 405 13.76 24.77 8.95
CA CYS A 405 14.99 25.53 8.74
C CYS A 405 16.19 24.98 9.53
N ASP A 406 16.28 23.66 9.68
CA ASP A 406 17.48 23.00 10.16
C ASP A 406 18.41 22.77 8.96
N TRP A 407 19.44 23.61 8.88
CA TRP A 407 20.37 23.65 7.75
C TRP A 407 21.74 23.05 8.06
N GLU A 408 21.87 22.32 9.18
CA GLU A 408 23.11 21.62 9.51
C GLU A 408 23.44 20.58 8.42
N ASP A 409 24.67 20.61 7.89
CA ASP A 409 25.15 19.79 6.75
C ASP A 409 24.18 19.71 5.56
N ARG A 410 23.41 20.78 5.28
CA ARG A 410 22.36 20.76 4.26
C ARG A 410 22.87 20.33 2.88
N GLU A 411 24.01 20.87 2.45
CA GLU A 411 24.61 20.59 1.14
C GLU A 411 24.94 19.10 0.97
N ARG A 412 25.64 18.51 1.95
CA ARG A 412 25.94 17.07 1.97
C ARG A 412 24.68 16.22 1.90
N LYS A 413 23.64 16.57 2.67
CA LYS A 413 22.36 15.82 2.67
C LYS A 413 21.65 15.90 1.31
N PHE A 414 21.70 17.03 0.62
CA PHE A 414 21.13 17.15 -0.72
C PHE A 414 21.93 16.33 -1.76
N ILE A 415 23.26 16.32 -1.68
CA ILE A 415 24.11 15.49 -2.54
C ILE A 415 23.78 14.00 -2.34
N GLU A 416 23.62 13.57 -1.09
CA GLU A 416 23.23 12.19 -0.75
C GLU A 416 21.86 11.82 -1.33
N VAL A 417 20.85 12.67 -1.11
CA VAL A 417 19.50 12.46 -1.65
C VAL A 417 19.50 12.46 -3.17
N GLU A 418 20.24 13.35 -3.83
CA GLU A 418 20.37 13.34 -5.28
C GLU A 418 20.97 12.02 -5.79
N GLY A 419 22.03 11.53 -5.15
CA GLY A 419 22.65 10.23 -5.47
C GLY A 419 21.69 9.06 -5.28
N LEU A 420 20.87 9.08 -4.22
CA LEU A 420 19.79 8.11 -4.00
C LEU A 420 18.75 8.14 -5.11
N LEU A 421 18.26 9.34 -5.48
CA LEU A 421 17.26 9.51 -6.52
C LEU A 421 17.75 9.02 -7.88
N ARG A 422 18.98 9.36 -8.25
CA ARG A 422 19.57 8.89 -9.53
C ARG A 422 19.67 7.37 -9.56
N ARG A 423 20.05 6.71 -8.46
CA ARG A 423 20.06 5.24 -8.34
C ARG A 423 18.65 4.65 -8.46
N GLN A 424 17.67 5.18 -7.75
CA GLN A 424 16.27 4.71 -7.81
C GLN A 424 15.67 4.82 -9.21
N ILE A 425 15.92 5.95 -9.90
CA ILE A 425 15.46 6.18 -11.27
C ILE A 425 16.08 5.16 -12.23
N GLN A 426 17.39 4.88 -12.10
CA GLN A 426 18.09 3.87 -12.90
C GLN A 426 17.53 2.46 -12.66
N MET A 427 17.22 2.11 -11.41
CA MET A 427 16.58 0.84 -11.04
C MET A 427 15.10 0.76 -11.40
N SER A 428 14.52 1.82 -11.99
CA SER A 428 13.08 1.94 -12.28
C SER A 428 12.17 1.74 -11.06
N VAL A 429 12.64 2.15 -9.89
CA VAL A 429 11.85 2.22 -8.66
C VAL A 429 11.24 3.61 -8.53
N ILE A 430 10.08 3.71 -7.87
CA ILE A 430 9.47 5.00 -7.56
C ILE A 430 10.41 5.82 -6.65
N PRO A 431 10.79 7.06 -7.02
CA PRO A 431 11.69 7.86 -6.20
C PRO A 431 11.09 8.20 -4.84
N SER A 432 11.90 8.14 -3.77
CA SER A 432 11.47 8.46 -2.42
C SER A 432 11.18 9.95 -2.19
N VAL A 433 11.65 10.83 -3.09
CA VAL A 433 11.24 12.24 -3.13
C VAL A 433 10.05 12.38 -4.07
N GLN A 434 8.95 12.93 -3.54
CA GLN A 434 7.77 13.24 -4.33
C GLN A 434 8.01 14.45 -5.27
N PRO A 435 7.35 14.52 -6.44
CA PRO A 435 7.47 15.65 -7.34
C PRO A 435 7.19 17.01 -6.68
N PHE A 436 6.25 17.07 -5.73
CA PHE A 436 5.97 18.29 -4.95
C PHE A 436 7.13 18.73 -4.07
N HIS A 437 7.87 17.82 -3.45
CA HIS A 437 9.04 18.21 -2.66
C HIS A 437 10.17 18.72 -3.57
N ALA A 438 10.35 18.09 -4.73
CA ALA A 438 11.37 18.44 -5.72
C ALA A 438 11.28 19.91 -6.20
N ILE A 439 10.08 20.52 -6.20
CA ILE A 439 9.92 21.92 -6.62
C ILE A 439 10.73 22.88 -5.75
N ALA A 440 10.85 22.60 -4.45
CA ALA A 440 11.52 23.45 -3.47
C ALA A 440 12.98 23.04 -3.22
N TYR A 441 13.45 21.98 -3.88
CA TYR A 441 14.82 21.49 -3.71
C TYR A 441 15.77 22.16 -4.69
N PRO A 442 17.04 22.39 -4.31
CA PRO A 442 18.07 22.92 -5.21
C PRO A 442 18.62 21.80 -6.12
N ILE A 443 17.74 21.15 -6.88
CA ILE A 443 18.11 20.07 -7.81
C ILE A 443 17.90 20.50 -9.26
N ASP A 444 18.61 19.81 -10.15
CA ASP A 444 18.50 19.94 -11.60
C ASP A 444 17.02 19.81 -12.07
N PRO A 445 16.49 20.75 -12.88
CA PRO A 445 15.14 20.66 -13.44
C PRO A 445 14.85 19.38 -14.24
N LEU A 446 15.84 18.81 -14.93
CA LEU A 446 15.71 17.52 -15.62
C LEU A 446 15.55 16.36 -14.63
N LEU A 447 16.24 16.41 -13.49
CA LEU A 447 16.02 15.42 -12.43
C LEU A 447 14.59 15.52 -11.87
N ALA A 448 14.06 16.74 -11.69
CA ALA A 448 12.67 16.93 -11.28
C ALA A 448 11.66 16.39 -12.32
N LEU A 449 11.96 16.52 -13.62
CA LEU A 449 11.18 15.90 -14.69
C LEU A 449 11.23 14.37 -14.62
N GLU A 450 12.40 13.76 -14.41
CA GLU A 450 12.55 12.31 -14.28
C GLU A 450 11.81 11.74 -13.07
N ILE A 451 11.84 12.45 -11.94
CA ILE A 451 11.02 12.09 -10.76
C ILE A 451 9.54 12.06 -11.16
N SER A 452 9.05 13.11 -11.83
CA SER A 452 7.66 13.21 -12.27
C SER A 452 7.29 12.10 -13.26
N ARG A 453 8.18 11.75 -14.20
CA ARG A 453 8.00 10.63 -15.14
C ARG A 453 7.82 9.28 -14.44
N LYS A 454 8.61 9.01 -13.40
CA LYS A 454 8.47 7.75 -12.63
C LYS A 454 7.15 7.69 -11.87
N TYR A 455 6.66 8.81 -11.32
CA TYR A 455 5.35 8.87 -10.68
C TYR A 455 4.19 8.73 -11.69
N ALA A 456 4.32 9.28 -12.91
CA ALA A 456 3.36 9.07 -13.98
C ALA A 456 3.32 7.61 -14.47
N ALA A 457 4.48 6.97 -14.61
CA ALA A 457 4.57 5.55 -14.95
C ALA A 457 3.93 4.67 -13.87
N HIS A 458 4.16 4.99 -12.58
CA HIS A 458 3.47 4.31 -11.48
C HIS A 458 1.95 4.48 -11.55
N SER A 459 1.46 5.69 -11.84
CA SER A 459 0.01 5.96 -12.01
C SER A 459 -0.58 5.14 -13.17
N SER A 460 0.18 4.95 -14.25
CA SER A 460 -0.20 4.08 -15.38
C SER A 460 -0.25 2.60 -14.99
N LEU A 461 0.70 2.14 -14.18
CA LEU A 461 0.68 0.78 -13.63
C LEU A 461 -0.56 0.57 -12.75
N VAL A 462 -0.89 1.52 -11.88
CA VAL A 462 -2.12 1.45 -11.06
C VAL A 462 -3.37 1.43 -11.94
N ALA A 463 -3.45 2.31 -12.94
CA ALA A 463 -4.55 2.34 -13.91
C ALA A 463 -4.75 1.00 -14.64
N SER A 464 -3.66 0.34 -15.05
CA SER A 464 -3.72 -0.95 -15.76
C SER A 464 -4.39 -2.07 -14.96
N ARG A 465 -4.36 -1.99 -13.62
CA ARG A 465 -4.97 -3.00 -12.73
C ARG A 465 -6.50 -3.04 -12.84
N TYR A 466 -7.12 -1.93 -13.23
CA TYR A 466 -8.58 -1.88 -13.43
C TYR A 466 -9.04 -2.58 -14.72
N SER A 467 -8.12 -2.90 -15.65
CA SER A 467 -8.42 -3.64 -16.88
C SER A 467 -9.60 -3.08 -17.69
N LEU A 468 -9.70 -1.75 -17.80
CA LEU A 468 -10.75 -1.09 -18.57
C LEU A 468 -10.50 -1.22 -20.08
N PRO A 469 -11.56 -1.40 -20.90
CA PRO A 469 -11.43 -1.28 -22.35
C PRO A 469 -11.11 0.18 -22.73
N ALA A 470 -10.57 0.38 -23.93
CA ALA A 470 -10.35 1.73 -24.46
C ALA A 470 -11.67 2.52 -24.51
N PHE A 471 -11.62 3.77 -24.06
CA PHE A 471 -12.79 4.65 -24.06
C PHE A 471 -13.13 5.13 -25.47
N SER A 472 -14.43 5.34 -25.72
CA SER A 472 -14.93 5.95 -26.95
C SER A 472 -15.17 7.44 -26.74
N PHE A 473 -14.59 8.25 -27.61
CA PHE A 473 -14.68 9.72 -27.56
C PHE A 473 -15.73 10.25 -28.55
N PRO A 474 -16.28 11.46 -28.30
CA PRO A 474 -17.10 12.15 -29.28
C PRO A 474 -16.36 12.32 -30.63
N PRO A 475 -17.08 12.32 -31.76
CA PRO A 475 -16.50 12.67 -33.05
C PRO A 475 -15.78 14.02 -32.99
N PRO A 476 -14.59 14.14 -33.60
CA PRO A 476 -13.74 15.32 -33.47
C PRO A 476 -14.21 16.43 -34.43
N HIS A 477 -15.41 16.97 -34.19
CA HIS A 477 -15.98 18.07 -34.96
C HIS A 477 -15.83 19.42 -34.25
N PRO A 478 -15.56 20.52 -34.98
CA PRO A 478 -15.63 21.87 -34.43
C PRO A 478 -16.99 22.12 -33.77
N ILE A 479 -17.00 22.84 -32.64
CA ILE A 479 -18.16 22.92 -31.73
C ILE A 479 -19.41 23.50 -32.41
N LYS A 480 -19.24 24.53 -33.26
CA LYS A 480 -20.34 25.19 -33.99
C LYS A 480 -20.52 24.68 -35.44
N SER A 481 -19.94 23.54 -35.80
CA SER A 481 -20.10 22.93 -37.13
C SER A 481 -21.27 21.92 -37.16
N GLU A 482 -21.69 21.52 -38.36
CA GLU A 482 -22.70 20.46 -38.55
C GLU A 482 -22.17 19.14 -37.96
N GLY A 483 -22.91 18.56 -37.00
CA GLY A 483 -22.47 17.39 -36.22
C GLY A 483 -21.63 17.68 -34.98
N GLY A 484 -21.33 18.95 -34.69
CA GLY A 484 -20.69 19.39 -33.44
C GLY A 484 -21.62 19.35 -32.23
N SER A 485 -21.06 19.33 -31.01
CA SER A 485 -21.82 19.25 -29.75
C SER A 485 -22.52 20.55 -29.34
N GLY A 486 -22.36 21.64 -30.08
CA GLY A 486 -22.92 22.97 -29.78
C GLY A 486 -22.18 23.74 -28.68
N ARG A 487 -21.69 23.03 -27.65
CA ARG A 487 -20.84 23.53 -26.55
C ARG A 487 -19.66 22.58 -26.30
N LEU A 488 -18.53 23.13 -25.89
CA LEU A 488 -17.34 22.37 -25.49
C LEU A 488 -17.48 21.92 -24.03
N ARG A 489 -17.44 20.61 -23.74
CA ARG A 489 -17.51 20.12 -22.35
C ARG A 489 -16.12 20.05 -21.74
N VAL A 490 -15.96 20.79 -20.65
CA VAL A 490 -14.71 20.89 -19.90
C VAL A 490 -14.93 20.32 -18.50
N GLY A 491 -14.11 19.35 -18.13
CA GLY A 491 -14.13 18.72 -16.80
C GLY A 491 -12.95 19.16 -15.95
N TYR A 492 -13.19 19.70 -14.76
CA TYR A 492 -12.17 20.03 -13.76
C TYR A 492 -12.14 18.98 -12.66
N VAL A 493 -11.01 18.32 -12.46
CA VAL A 493 -10.85 17.30 -11.42
C VAL A 493 -9.95 17.86 -10.32
N SER A 494 -10.46 17.88 -9.08
CA SER A 494 -9.69 18.39 -7.95
C SER A 494 -10.09 17.75 -6.61
N SER A 495 -9.11 17.47 -5.76
CA SER A 495 -9.31 17.24 -4.32
C SER A 495 -9.49 18.52 -3.51
N ASP A 496 -9.36 19.69 -4.13
CA ASP A 496 -9.15 20.96 -3.43
C ASP A 496 -10.35 21.90 -3.53
N PHE A 497 -11.53 21.36 -3.90
CA PHE A 497 -12.83 22.06 -3.81
C PHE A 497 -13.29 22.12 -2.35
N GLY A 498 -12.88 23.18 -1.65
CA GLY A 498 -13.06 23.37 -0.20
C GLY A 498 -12.20 24.52 0.31
N ASN A 499 -11.90 24.58 1.61
CA ASN A 499 -11.00 25.60 2.17
C ASN A 499 -9.52 25.31 1.85
N HIS A 500 -9.17 25.51 0.59
CA HIS A 500 -7.83 25.29 0.05
C HIS A 500 -7.43 26.47 -0.87
N PRO A 501 -6.13 26.81 -0.97
CA PRO A 501 -5.66 27.89 -1.84
C PRO A 501 -6.19 27.86 -3.28
N LEU A 502 -6.39 26.67 -3.86
CA LEU A 502 -6.98 26.53 -5.20
C LEU A 502 -8.38 27.17 -5.25
N SER A 503 -9.27 26.81 -4.34
CA SER A 503 -10.64 27.35 -4.29
C SER A 503 -10.68 28.83 -3.93
N HIS A 504 -9.73 29.31 -3.12
CA HIS A 504 -9.60 30.75 -2.81
C HIS A 504 -9.30 31.59 -4.05
N LEU A 505 -8.62 31.00 -5.05
CA LEU A 505 -8.15 31.67 -6.24
C LEU A 505 -9.03 31.41 -7.47
N MET A 506 -9.57 30.20 -7.61
CA MET A 506 -10.32 29.78 -8.79
C MET A 506 -11.84 29.80 -8.61
N GLY A 507 -12.36 30.12 -7.43
CA GLY A 507 -13.78 29.94 -7.09
C GLY A 507 -14.76 30.44 -8.16
N SER A 508 -14.58 31.66 -8.68
CA SER A 508 -15.45 32.20 -9.74
C SER A 508 -15.25 31.58 -11.12
N VAL A 509 -14.07 31.03 -11.41
CA VAL A 509 -13.69 30.62 -12.79
C VAL A 509 -14.73 29.67 -13.38
N PHE A 510 -15.18 28.70 -12.58
CA PHE A 510 -16.11 27.67 -13.02
C PHE A 510 -17.49 28.22 -13.42
N GLY A 511 -17.94 29.31 -12.77
CA GLY A 511 -19.21 29.97 -13.09
C GLY A 511 -19.09 31.10 -14.12
N MET A 512 -17.87 31.55 -14.42
CA MET A 512 -17.58 32.64 -15.36
C MET A 512 -17.43 32.20 -16.82
N HIS A 513 -17.39 30.89 -17.07
CA HIS A 513 -17.38 30.37 -18.43
C HIS A 513 -18.63 30.81 -19.22
N ASP A 514 -18.44 31.11 -20.50
CA ASP A 514 -19.52 31.45 -21.40
C ASP A 514 -20.39 30.22 -21.65
N ARG A 515 -21.57 30.20 -21.02
CA ARG A 515 -22.52 29.09 -21.09
C ARG A 515 -23.07 28.86 -22.51
N GLU A 516 -22.96 29.81 -23.44
CA GLU A 516 -23.34 29.59 -24.83
C GLU A 516 -22.33 28.71 -25.59
N ASN A 517 -21.10 28.62 -25.09
CA ASN A 517 -19.97 28.01 -25.80
C ASN A 517 -19.27 26.89 -25.02
N VAL A 518 -19.31 26.93 -23.69
CA VAL A 518 -18.63 25.98 -22.79
C VAL A 518 -19.63 25.40 -21.79
N GLU A 519 -19.57 24.09 -21.58
CA GLU A 519 -20.33 23.35 -20.56
C GLU A 519 -19.35 22.82 -19.51
N VAL A 520 -19.53 23.22 -18.24
CA VAL A 520 -18.53 23.02 -17.18
C VAL A 520 -18.94 21.90 -16.22
N PHE A 521 -18.02 20.98 -15.96
CA PHE A 521 -18.16 19.90 -14.98
C PHE A 521 -17.04 20.00 -13.94
N CYS A 522 -17.37 19.95 -12.66
CA CYS A 522 -16.42 19.89 -11.55
C CYS A 522 -16.54 18.53 -10.85
N TYR A 523 -15.45 17.76 -10.81
CA TYR A 523 -15.37 16.46 -10.14
C TYR A 523 -14.56 16.59 -8.85
N ALA A 524 -15.23 16.53 -7.71
CA ALA A 524 -14.61 16.66 -6.41
C ALA A 524 -14.11 15.32 -5.88
N LEU A 525 -12.79 15.20 -5.76
CA LEU A 525 -12.13 14.01 -5.18
C LEU A 525 -12.19 14.01 -3.65
N SER A 526 -12.55 15.13 -3.02
CA SER A 526 -12.68 15.28 -1.58
C SER A 526 -14.15 15.43 -1.15
N PRO A 527 -14.51 14.89 0.03
CA PRO A 527 -15.83 15.10 0.61
C PRO A 527 -16.12 16.58 0.84
N ASN A 528 -17.40 16.92 0.93
CA ASN A 528 -17.82 18.27 1.31
C ASN A 528 -17.32 18.63 2.72
N ASP A 529 -16.52 19.69 2.83
CA ASP A 529 -15.95 20.18 4.09
C ASP A 529 -16.85 21.19 4.82
N GLY A 530 -18.03 21.50 4.27
CA GLY A 530 -19.01 22.44 4.84
C GLY A 530 -18.60 23.90 4.74
N THR A 531 -17.52 24.21 4.01
CA THR A 531 -16.99 25.57 3.92
C THR A 531 -17.70 26.39 2.85
N GLU A 532 -17.65 27.71 2.98
CA GLU A 532 -18.22 28.63 1.98
C GLU A 532 -17.64 28.40 0.58
N TRP A 533 -16.37 27.98 0.48
CA TRP A 533 -15.66 27.73 -0.76
C TRP A 533 -16.26 26.54 -1.53
N ARG A 534 -16.58 25.45 -0.82
CA ARG A 534 -17.22 24.26 -1.41
C ARG A 534 -18.63 24.57 -1.86
N LEU A 535 -19.45 25.15 -0.98
CA LEU A 535 -20.84 25.53 -1.28
C LEU A 535 -20.92 26.45 -2.50
N ARG A 536 -19.99 27.39 -2.57
CA ARG A 536 -19.93 28.34 -3.68
C ARG A 536 -19.59 27.67 -5.00
N THR A 537 -18.54 26.86 -5.04
CA THR A 537 -18.16 26.16 -6.27
C THR A 537 -19.30 25.25 -6.76
N GLN A 538 -20.00 24.60 -5.82
CA GLN A 538 -21.21 23.81 -6.10
C GLN A 538 -22.36 24.61 -6.70
N THR A 539 -22.49 25.88 -6.31
CA THR A 539 -23.59 26.75 -6.75
C THR A 539 -23.26 27.45 -8.08
N GLU A 540 -22.00 27.84 -8.29
CA GLU A 540 -21.57 28.62 -9.45
C GLU A 540 -21.25 27.73 -10.67
N ALA A 541 -20.69 26.52 -10.45
CA ALA A 541 -20.44 25.56 -11.52
C ALA A 541 -21.77 25.01 -12.08
N GLU A 542 -21.81 24.75 -13.39
CA GLU A 542 -23.01 24.21 -14.04
C GLU A 542 -23.31 22.78 -13.60
N HIS A 543 -22.28 21.93 -13.54
CA HIS A 543 -22.37 20.57 -13.00
C HIS A 543 -21.29 20.36 -11.94
N PHE A 544 -21.69 20.07 -10.70
CA PHE A 544 -20.76 19.72 -9.63
C PHE A 544 -21.05 18.29 -9.13
N ILE A 545 -20.06 17.41 -9.23
CA ILE A 545 -20.18 15.99 -8.92
C ILE A 545 -19.23 15.65 -7.78
N ASP A 546 -19.78 15.22 -6.65
CA ASP A 546 -18.98 14.63 -5.58
C ASP A 546 -18.64 13.18 -5.93
N VAL A 547 -17.37 12.91 -6.19
CA VAL A 547 -16.87 11.58 -6.54
C VAL A 547 -15.92 11.02 -5.47
N SER A 548 -15.88 11.64 -4.31
CA SER A 548 -14.91 11.33 -3.24
C SER A 548 -15.03 9.89 -2.70
N SER A 549 -16.23 9.32 -2.76
CA SER A 549 -16.53 7.94 -2.36
C SER A 549 -16.38 6.90 -3.47
N MET A 550 -16.08 7.32 -4.71
CA MET A 550 -16.01 6.44 -5.88
C MET A 550 -14.59 5.90 -6.11
N SER A 551 -14.49 4.69 -6.67
CA SER A 551 -13.23 4.12 -7.16
C SER A 551 -12.75 4.83 -8.43
N SER A 552 -11.44 4.76 -8.74
CA SER A 552 -10.86 5.62 -9.79
C SER A 552 -11.39 5.25 -11.17
N ASP A 553 -11.67 3.97 -11.40
CA ASP A 553 -12.26 3.44 -12.63
C ASP A 553 -13.71 3.89 -12.81
N ALA A 554 -14.50 3.92 -11.74
CA ALA A 554 -15.88 4.42 -11.78
C ALA A 554 -15.89 5.91 -12.15
N ILE A 555 -14.95 6.70 -11.61
CA ILE A 555 -14.79 8.12 -11.96
C ILE A 555 -14.41 8.28 -13.43
N ALA A 556 -13.45 7.48 -13.94
CA ALA A 556 -13.06 7.54 -15.35
C ALA A 556 -14.22 7.17 -16.29
N ARG A 557 -15.02 6.15 -15.96
CA ARG A 557 -16.24 5.81 -16.72
C ARG A 557 -17.24 6.96 -16.72
N LEU A 558 -17.51 7.55 -15.56
CA LEU A 558 -18.43 8.69 -15.44
C LEU A 558 -17.98 9.90 -16.27
N ILE A 559 -16.69 10.23 -16.24
CA ILE A 559 -16.11 11.30 -17.06
C ILE A 559 -16.33 11.02 -18.56
N ASN A 560 -16.13 9.76 -19.00
CA ASN A 560 -16.34 9.39 -20.39
C ASN A 560 -17.84 9.35 -20.78
N GLU A 561 -18.72 8.94 -19.87
CA GLU A 561 -20.18 8.97 -20.03
C GLU A 561 -20.69 10.40 -20.21
N HIS A 562 -20.14 11.35 -19.45
CA HIS A 562 -20.41 12.79 -19.63
C HIS A 562 -19.81 13.36 -20.93
N LYS A 563 -19.04 12.58 -21.69
CA LYS A 563 -18.44 12.98 -22.97
C LYS A 563 -17.55 14.23 -22.85
N ILE A 564 -16.79 14.32 -21.76
CA ILE A 564 -15.83 15.41 -21.55
C ILE A 564 -14.80 15.43 -22.69
N GLN A 565 -14.68 16.56 -23.38
CA GLN A 565 -13.68 16.75 -24.44
C GLN A 565 -12.33 17.21 -23.88
N ILE A 566 -12.34 18.12 -22.90
CA ILE A 566 -11.12 18.61 -22.24
C ILE A 566 -11.21 18.32 -20.74
N LEU A 567 -10.27 17.50 -20.23
CA LEU A 567 -10.17 17.17 -18.82
C LEU A 567 -8.97 17.89 -18.19
N VAL A 568 -9.23 18.67 -17.14
CA VAL A 568 -8.27 19.54 -16.46
C VAL A 568 -7.88 18.91 -15.13
N ASN A 569 -6.60 18.58 -15.00
CA ASN A 569 -5.97 18.18 -13.76
C ASN A 569 -5.61 19.43 -12.94
N LEU A 570 -6.35 19.66 -11.85
CA LEU A 570 -6.11 20.76 -10.92
C LEU A 570 -5.32 20.34 -9.66
N ASN A 571 -4.71 19.16 -9.66
CA ASN A 571 -3.92 18.67 -8.53
C ASN A 571 -2.44 18.49 -8.86
N GLY A 572 -2.13 17.82 -9.98
CA GLY A 572 -0.80 17.28 -10.25
C GLY A 572 -0.36 16.30 -9.15
N TYR A 573 0.77 16.54 -8.49
CA TYR A 573 1.31 15.66 -7.44
C TYR A 573 1.14 16.21 -6.03
N THR A 574 -0.06 16.68 -5.70
CA THR A 574 -0.42 17.17 -4.36
C THR A 574 -1.21 16.12 -3.57
N LYS A 575 -1.46 16.41 -2.28
CA LYS A 575 -2.25 15.54 -1.40
C LYS A 575 -3.68 15.38 -1.96
N GLY A 576 -4.16 14.15 -2.05
CA GLY A 576 -5.52 13.84 -2.56
C GLY A 576 -5.60 13.65 -4.08
N ALA A 577 -4.51 13.86 -4.81
CA ALA A 577 -4.46 13.63 -6.26
C ALA A 577 -4.70 12.15 -6.61
N ARG A 578 -5.48 11.91 -7.66
CA ARG A 578 -5.77 10.57 -8.23
C ARG A 578 -5.40 10.52 -9.71
N ASN A 579 -4.10 10.60 -9.96
CA ASN A 579 -3.55 10.72 -11.32
C ASN A 579 -3.80 9.49 -12.19
N GLU A 580 -4.09 8.34 -11.60
CA GLU A 580 -4.51 7.14 -12.31
C GLU A 580 -5.82 7.33 -13.09
N ILE A 581 -6.69 8.27 -12.68
CA ILE A 581 -7.89 8.65 -13.46
C ILE A 581 -7.47 9.17 -14.85
N PHE A 582 -6.47 10.05 -14.89
CA PHE A 582 -5.93 10.60 -16.13
C PHE A 582 -5.12 9.57 -16.91
N ALA A 583 -4.43 8.66 -16.23
CA ALA A 583 -3.70 7.58 -16.90
C ALA A 583 -4.63 6.59 -17.63
N MET A 584 -5.90 6.47 -17.20
CA MET A 584 -6.94 5.72 -17.93
C MET A 584 -7.49 6.44 -19.17
N GLN A 585 -7.12 7.72 -19.38
CA GLN A 585 -7.48 8.54 -20.54
C GLN A 585 -8.99 8.59 -20.86
N PRO A 586 -9.87 8.97 -19.92
CA PRO A 586 -11.32 9.05 -20.15
C PRO A 586 -11.77 10.19 -21.08
N ALA A 587 -10.88 11.15 -21.38
CA ALA A 587 -11.12 12.27 -22.30
C ALA A 587 -10.01 12.37 -23.36
N PRO A 588 -10.33 12.85 -24.58
CA PRO A 588 -9.36 12.91 -25.68
C PRO A 588 -8.28 13.97 -25.48
N ILE A 589 -8.55 15.04 -24.74
CA ILE A 589 -7.58 16.07 -24.38
C ILE A 589 -7.51 16.18 -22.87
N GLN A 590 -6.32 15.99 -22.30
CA GLN A 590 -6.07 16.15 -20.88
C GLN A 590 -5.00 17.21 -20.65
N ILE A 591 -5.20 18.09 -19.68
CA ILE A 591 -4.31 19.22 -19.43
C ILE A 591 -3.98 19.32 -17.94
N SER A 592 -2.78 19.80 -17.62
CA SER A 592 -2.39 20.19 -16.26
C SER A 592 -2.57 21.70 -16.10
N TYR A 593 -3.15 22.12 -14.97
CA TYR A 593 -3.27 23.53 -14.64
C TYR A 593 -3.24 23.79 -13.12
N MET A 594 -2.48 24.82 -12.73
CA MET A 594 -2.48 25.52 -11.44
C MET A 594 -2.13 24.74 -10.17
N GLY A 595 -2.74 23.58 -9.91
CA GLY A 595 -2.57 22.85 -8.65
C GLY A 595 -1.14 22.43 -8.34
N PHE A 596 -0.35 22.19 -9.39
CA PHE A 596 1.04 21.78 -9.28
C PHE A 596 1.94 22.68 -10.14
N PRO A 597 2.89 23.43 -9.54
CA PRO A 597 3.76 24.37 -10.26
C PRO A 597 4.96 23.66 -10.88
N GLY A 598 4.70 22.66 -11.74
CA GLY A 598 5.71 21.87 -12.43
C GLY A 598 5.13 20.91 -13.48
N THR A 599 6.02 20.18 -14.14
CA THR A 599 5.69 19.13 -15.12
C THR A 599 5.06 17.91 -14.45
N THR A 600 3.99 17.36 -15.00
CA THR A 600 3.44 16.07 -14.54
C THR A 600 4.34 14.90 -14.95
N GLY A 601 5.24 15.07 -15.93
CA GLY A 601 6.04 13.98 -16.47
C GLY A 601 5.22 12.92 -17.21
N ALA A 602 3.91 13.11 -17.36
CA ALA A 602 2.99 12.10 -17.87
C ALA A 602 2.81 12.23 -19.38
N SER A 603 2.96 11.11 -20.09
CA SER A 603 2.65 11.05 -21.53
C SER A 603 1.15 11.20 -21.83
N TYR A 604 0.29 10.91 -20.85
CA TYR A 604 -1.16 11.02 -20.94
C TYR A 604 -1.70 12.44 -20.63
N ILE A 605 -0.86 13.40 -20.24
CA ILE A 605 -1.24 14.81 -20.10
C ILE A 605 -0.64 15.59 -21.26
N HIS A 606 -1.49 16.17 -22.12
CA HIS A 606 -1.07 16.74 -23.39
C HIS A 606 -0.53 18.17 -23.26
N TYR A 607 -1.16 18.99 -22.43
CA TYR A 607 -0.84 20.42 -22.31
C TYR A 607 -0.63 20.85 -20.86
N LEU A 608 0.25 21.84 -20.68
CA LEU A 608 0.41 22.59 -19.45
C LEU A 608 0.03 24.04 -19.72
N VAL A 609 -1.02 24.52 -19.06
CA VAL A 609 -1.44 25.93 -19.13
C VAL A 609 -0.52 26.75 -18.23
N THR A 610 0.23 27.66 -18.86
CA THR A 610 1.28 28.48 -18.24
C THR A 610 1.34 29.86 -18.92
N ASP A 611 2.40 30.62 -18.72
CA ASP A 611 2.66 31.87 -19.42
C ASP A 611 4.13 31.96 -19.86
N GLU A 612 4.40 32.95 -20.71
CA GLU A 612 5.71 33.14 -21.34
C GLU A 612 6.81 33.46 -20.33
N PHE A 613 6.50 34.13 -19.22
CA PHE A 613 7.49 34.46 -18.20
C PHE A 613 7.85 33.26 -17.34
N VAL A 614 6.85 32.50 -16.90
CA VAL A 614 6.99 31.35 -16.00
C VAL A 614 7.62 30.16 -16.71
N SER A 615 7.18 29.87 -17.93
CA SER A 615 7.66 28.72 -18.71
C SER A 615 7.98 29.16 -20.14
N PRO A 616 9.03 29.97 -20.37
CA PRO A 616 9.41 30.39 -21.71
C PRO A 616 9.77 29.17 -22.57
N PHE A 617 9.51 29.23 -23.89
CA PHE A 617 9.72 28.07 -24.76
C PHE A 617 11.16 27.53 -24.77
N ARG A 618 12.16 28.35 -24.44
CA ARG A 618 13.55 27.90 -24.26
C ARG A 618 13.71 26.81 -23.18
N PHE A 619 12.81 26.78 -22.21
CA PHE A 619 12.76 25.76 -21.16
C PHE A 619 11.76 24.63 -21.47
N SER A 620 11.26 24.49 -22.70
CA SER A 620 10.32 23.40 -23.04
C SER A 620 10.90 22.00 -22.77
N HIS A 621 12.23 21.85 -22.78
CA HIS A 621 12.91 20.57 -22.57
C HIS A 621 12.76 20.00 -21.14
N ILE A 622 12.36 20.82 -20.15
CA ILE A 622 12.12 20.38 -18.77
C ILE A 622 10.63 20.06 -18.49
N TYR A 623 9.78 20.06 -19.52
CA TYR A 623 8.36 19.71 -19.43
C TYR A 623 8.03 18.55 -20.36
N SER A 624 7.13 17.66 -19.93
CA SER A 624 6.59 16.61 -20.82
C SER A 624 5.47 17.13 -21.71
N GLU A 625 4.68 18.04 -21.18
CA GLU A 625 3.50 18.62 -21.79
C GLU A 625 3.87 19.70 -22.81
N LYS A 626 2.96 19.98 -23.73
CA LYS A 626 3.08 21.15 -24.60
C LYS A 626 2.64 22.40 -23.87
N LEU A 627 3.51 23.41 -23.86
CA LEU A 627 3.28 24.66 -23.16
C LEU A 627 2.24 25.50 -23.90
N VAL A 628 1.22 25.94 -23.17
CA VAL A 628 0.21 26.87 -23.65
C VAL A 628 0.32 28.16 -22.88
N HIS A 629 0.77 29.22 -23.55
CA HIS A 629 0.99 30.53 -22.93
C HIS A 629 -0.26 31.37 -22.94
N LEU A 630 -0.76 31.73 -21.77
CA LEU A 630 -1.75 32.78 -21.62
C LEU A 630 -1.10 34.18 -21.77
N PRO A 631 -1.83 35.21 -22.24
CA PRO A 631 -1.23 36.48 -22.68
C PRO A 631 -0.54 37.34 -21.60
N HIS A 632 -0.87 37.15 -20.31
CA HIS A 632 -0.38 38.01 -19.21
C HIS A 632 0.20 37.20 -18.04
N CYS A 633 -0.64 36.39 -17.41
CA CYS A 633 -0.28 35.53 -16.29
C CYS A 633 -1.11 34.26 -16.37
N TYR A 634 -0.49 33.11 -16.13
CA TYR A 634 -1.22 31.86 -16.02
C TYR A 634 -2.01 31.73 -14.72
N PHE A 635 -1.59 32.47 -13.69
CA PHE A 635 -2.08 32.32 -12.33
C PHE A 635 -3.34 33.17 -12.13
N VAL A 636 -4.50 32.52 -12.09
CA VAL A 636 -5.77 33.19 -11.82
C VAL A 636 -5.95 33.45 -10.33
N ASN A 637 -6.78 34.43 -10.00
CA ASN A 637 -7.27 34.67 -8.65
C ASN A 637 -8.65 35.33 -8.70
N ASP A 638 -9.33 35.38 -7.56
CA ASP A 638 -10.74 35.77 -7.46
C ASP A 638 -10.98 37.02 -6.59
N TYR A 639 -9.92 37.80 -6.35
CA TYR A 639 -9.94 38.80 -5.30
C TYR A 639 -10.79 40.03 -5.65
N LYS A 640 -10.88 40.40 -6.93
CA LYS A 640 -11.75 41.50 -7.39
C LYS A 640 -13.23 41.19 -7.20
N GLN A 641 -13.60 39.92 -7.20
CA GLN A 641 -14.98 39.46 -7.08
C GLN A 641 -15.33 39.30 -5.61
N LYS A 642 -14.44 38.73 -4.79
CA LYS A 642 -14.80 38.21 -3.45
C LYS A 642 -13.94 38.66 -2.29
N ASN A 643 -12.82 39.35 -2.53
CA ASN A 643 -11.98 39.90 -1.45
C ASN A 643 -11.85 41.43 -1.55
N ARG A 644 -12.82 42.13 -2.15
CA ARG A 644 -12.82 43.60 -2.19
C ARG A 644 -12.96 44.25 -0.82
N GLU A 645 -13.72 43.62 0.07
CA GLU A 645 -13.93 44.06 1.45
C GLU A 645 -12.65 44.15 2.28
N VAL A 646 -11.56 43.48 1.88
CA VAL A 646 -10.27 43.61 2.55
C VAL A 646 -9.61 44.97 2.29
N LEU A 647 -10.11 45.71 1.29
CA LEU A 647 -9.64 47.04 0.91
C LEU A 647 -10.41 48.17 1.59
N ASP A 648 -11.46 47.86 2.36
CA ASP A 648 -12.22 48.87 3.10
C ASP A 648 -11.29 49.58 4.10
N SER A 649 -11.24 50.91 3.99
CA SER A 649 -10.45 51.78 4.87
C SER A 649 -10.91 51.74 6.32
N ASN A 650 -12.18 51.44 6.58
CA ASN A 650 -12.75 51.43 7.94
C ASN A 650 -12.33 50.20 8.76
N CYS A 651 -11.85 49.15 8.09
CA CYS A 651 -11.51 47.86 8.69
C CYS A 651 -10.00 47.56 8.59
N GLN A 652 -9.15 48.58 8.42
CA GLN A 652 -7.72 48.39 8.32
C GLN A 652 -7.11 48.12 9.70
N PRO A 653 -6.33 47.04 9.85
CA PRO A 653 -5.64 46.79 11.10
C PRO A 653 -4.55 47.83 11.35
N LYS A 654 -4.00 47.84 12.57
CA LYS A 654 -2.83 48.63 12.96
C LYS A 654 -1.63 47.72 13.20
N ARG A 655 -0.42 48.29 13.14
CA ARG A 655 0.82 47.56 13.45
C ARG A 655 0.82 47.07 14.90
N SER A 656 0.30 47.87 15.83
CA SER A 656 0.10 47.49 17.23
C SER A 656 -0.68 46.19 17.42
N ASP A 657 -1.68 45.91 16.57
CA ASP A 657 -2.54 44.72 16.67
C ASP A 657 -1.77 43.41 16.46
N TYR A 658 -0.62 43.50 15.79
CA TYR A 658 0.28 42.37 15.50
C TYR A 658 1.63 42.48 16.24
N GLY A 659 1.76 43.40 17.20
CA GLY A 659 3.02 43.64 17.91
C GLY A 659 4.14 44.18 17.03
N LEU A 660 3.79 44.85 15.93
CA LEU A 660 4.76 45.46 15.02
C LEU A 660 5.13 46.87 15.50
N PRO A 661 6.40 47.27 15.38
CA PRO A 661 6.82 48.64 15.69
C PRO A 661 6.36 49.63 14.61
N GLU A 662 5.86 50.78 15.05
CA GLU A 662 5.34 51.84 14.17
C GLU A 662 6.45 52.62 13.46
N ASP A 663 7.63 52.70 14.06
CA ASP A 663 8.77 53.53 13.63
C ASP A 663 9.78 52.82 12.72
N LYS A 664 9.70 51.48 12.61
CA LYS A 664 10.62 50.68 11.78
C LYS A 664 10.13 50.49 10.34
N PHE A 665 11.08 50.26 9.43
CA PHE A 665 10.78 49.63 8.14
C PHE A 665 10.41 48.16 8.34
N ILE A 666 9.26 47.72 7.83
CA ILE A 666 8.82 46.32 7.96
C ILE A 666 8.97 45.59 6.62
N PHE A 667 10.01 44.76 6.52
CA PHE A 667 10.06 43.72 5.50
C PHE A 667 9.10 42.58 5.88
N ALA A 668 8.52 41.89 4.91
CA ALA A 668 7.65 40.75 5.18
C ALA A 668 7.96 39.55 4.29
N CYS A 669 7.82 38.34 4.83
CA CYS A 669 7.72 37.11 4.06
C CYS A 669 6.76 36.15 4.77
N PHE A 670 5.58 35.97 4.20
CA PHE A 670 4.55 35.08 4.76
C PHE A 670 4.48 33.71 4.10
N ASN A 671 5.56 33.32 3.42
CA ASN A 671 5.73 31.98 2.89
C ASN A 671 5.92 30.98 4.04
N GLN A 672 5.51 29.73 3.82
CA GLN A 672 5.91 28.65 4.73
C GLN A 672 7.43 28.50 4.72
N LEU A 673 7.98 28.11 5.87
CA LEU A 673 9.42 28.15 6.10
C LEU A 673 10.22 27.21 5.18
N TYR A 674 9.62 26.13 4.69
CA TYR A 674 10.29 25.21 3.76
C TYR A 674 10.74 25.87 2.44
N LYS A 675 10.18 27.04 2.08
CA LYS A 675 10.58 27.79 0.88
C LYS A 675 11.85 28.61 1.07
N MET A 676 12.34 28.73 2.31
CA MET A 676 13.55 29.45 2.65
C MET A 676 14.77 28.52 2.65
N ASP A 677 15.91 29.05 2.28
CA ASP A 677 17.19 28.35 2.34
C ASP A 677 18.27 29.28 2.92
N PRO A 678 19.48 28.74 3.22
CA PRO A 678 20.54 29.55 3.80
C PRO A 678 20.90 30.78 2.95
N ASP A 679 20.90 30.65 1.63
CA ASP A 679 21.34 31.72 0.73
C ASP A 679 20.41 32.93 0.83
N ILE A 680 19.10 32.73 0.66
CA ILE A 680 18.15 33.85 0.75
C ILE A 680 18.07 34.44 2.15
N PHE A 681 18.13 33.61 3.20
CA PHE A 681 18.04 34.09 4.57
C PHE A 681 19.31 34.86 4.99
N ASN A 682 20.48 34.47 4.49
CA ASN A 682 21.72 35.25 4.63
C ASN A 682 21.59 36.61 3.94
N THR A 683 21.01 36.66 2.73
CA THR A 683 20.72 37.93 2.05
C THR A 683 19.80 38.81 2.90
N TRP A 684 18.75 38.26 3.50
CA TRP A 684 17.88 39.03 4.39
C TRP A 684 18.59 39.53 5.64
N CYS A 685 19.48 38.72 6.24
CA CYS A 685 20.33 39.17 7.35
C CYS A 685 21.22 40.36 6.94
N ASN A 686 21.76 40.36 5.72
CA ASN A 686 22.53 41.49 5.20
C ASN A 686 21.67 42.73 4.98
N ILE A 687 20.46 42.59 4.44
CA ILE A 687 19.48 43.68 4.31
C ILE A 687 19.21 44.33 5.67
N LEU A 688 18.91 43.53 6.70
CA LEU A 688 18.60 44.01 8.05
C LEU A 688 19.78 44.75 8.71
N LYS A 689 21.03 44.31 8.44
CA LYS A 689 22.24 45.02 8.91
C LYS A 689 22.44 46.36 8.18
N ARG A 690 22.12 46.41 6.89
CA ARG A 690 22.23 47.63 6.06
C ARG A 690 21.10 48.63 6.30
N VAL A 691 19.99 48.18 6.88
CA VAL A 691 18.83 49.01 7.25
C VAL A 691 18.55 48.82 8.75
N PRO A 692 19.36 49.41 9.66
CA PRO A 692 19.31 49.09 11.08
C PRO A 692 17.95 49.39 11.74
N ASN A 693 17.24 50.45 11.29
CA ASN A 693 15.88 50.74 11.73
C ASN A 693 14.81 49.96 10.94
N SER A 694 14.97 48.64 10.87
CA SER A 694 14.04 47.73 10.19
C SER A 694 13.84 46.42 10.94
N ALA A 695 12.76 45.72 10.60
CA ALA A 695 12.51 44.35 11.01
C ALA A 695 11.95 43.54 9.83
N ILE A 696 12.12 42.22 9.87
CA ILE A 696 11.46 41.28 8.98
C ILE A 696 10.34 40.54 9.72
N TRP A 697 9.19 40.46 9.09
CA TRP A 697 7.98 39.84 9.61
C TRP A 697 7.72 38.50 8.89
N LEU A 698 7.85 37.39 9.62
CA LEU A 698 7.86 36.03 9.09
C LEU A 698 6.64 35.22 9.56
N LEU A 699 6.21 34.26 8.74
CA LEU A 699 5.19 33.30 9.15
C LEU A 699 5.77 32.23 10.08
N ARG A 700 5.13 32.01 11.23
CA ARG A 700 5.43 30.92 12.17
C ARG A 700 4.76 29.62 11.70
N PHE A 701 5.30 29.02 10.64
CA PHE A 701 4.75 27.75 10.16
C PHE A 701 5.79 26.84 9.46
N PRO A 702 6.20 25.72 10.11
CA PRO A 702 5.82 25.27 11.45
C PRO A 702 6.49 26.07 12.57
N ALA A 703 5.90 26.09 13.77
CA ALA A 703 6.43 26.84 14.92
C ALA A 703 7.86 26.45 15.34
N ALA A 704 8.23 25.18 15.14
CA ALA A 704 9.56 24.67 15.43
C ALA A 704 10.70 25.40 14.66
N GLY A 705 10.39 26.05 13.54
CA GLY A 705 11.39 26.79 12.76
C GLY A 705 11.74 28.18 13.33
N GLU A 706 10.89 28.77 14.18
CA GLU A 706 11.12 30.13 14.70
C GLU A 706 12.44 30.24 15.46
N MET A 707 12.67 29.35 16.44
CA MET A 707 13.87 29.42 17.28
C MET A 707 15.15 29.22 16.45
N ARG A 708 15.11 28.35 15.44
CA ARG A 708 16.25 28.10 14.54
C ARG A 708 16.58 29.32 13.70
N LEU A 709 15.58 29.96 13.11
CA LEU A 709 15.80 31.19 12.33
C LEU A 709 16.28 32.36 13.20
N ARG A 710 15.77 32.51 14.43
CA ARG A 710 16.27 33.51 15.39
C ARG A 710 17.73 33.26 15.75
N ALA A 711 18.09 32.02 16.08
CA ALA A 711 19.46 31.65 16.39
C ALA A 711 20.40 31.87 15.20
N TYR A 712 19.97 31.47 13.99
CA TYR A 712 20.74 31.67 12.76
C TYR A 712 20.95 33.15 12.47
N ALA A 713 19.90 33.99 12.58
CA ALA A 713 20.00 35.43 12.39
C ALA A 713 20.94 36.09 13.41
N SER A 714 20.86 35.68 14.68
CA SER A 714 21.77 36.15 15.73
C SER A 714 23.23 35.83 15.42
N LEU A 715 23.53 34.62 14.93
CA LEU A 715 24.88 34.24 14.49
C LEU A 715 25.38 35.06 13.29
N LYS A 716 24.46 35.64 12.50
CA LYS A 716 24.76 36.52 11.35
C LYS A 716 24.82 38.01 11.71
N GLY A 717 24.66 38.35 12.99
CA GLY A 717 24.76 39.71 13.53
C GLY A 717 23.48 40.53 13.43
N VAL A 718 22.32 39.90 13.27
CA VAL A 718 21.00 40.57 13.27
C VAL A 718 20.49 40.69 14.70
N GLN A 719 19.92 41.84 15.07
CA GLN A 719 19.40 42.06 16.42
C GLN A 719 18.06 41.30 16.65
N PRO A 720 17.78 40.80 17.87
CA PRO A 720 16.58 40.00 18.14
C PRO A 720 15.26 40.69 17.81
N ASP A 721 15.19 42.00 17.98
CA ASP A 721 14.03 42.87 17.72
C ASP A 721 13.84 43.23 16.23
N GLN A 722 14.73 42.75 15.36
CA GLN A 722 14.59 42.82 13.90
C GLN A 722 13.92 41.57 13.30
N ILE A 723 13.69 40.52 14.09
CA ILE A 723 13.00 39.31 13.62
C ILE A 723 11.67 39.18 14.36
N ILE A 724 10.56 39.27 13.63
CA ILE A 724 9.21 39.19 14.18
C ILE A 724 8.47 38.04 13.51
N PHE A 725 7.72 37.27 14.29
CA PHE A 725 6.91 36.15 13.78
C PHE A 725 5.43 36.42 13.99
N THR A 726 4.60 35.90 13.09
CA THR A 726 3.14 35.89 13.21
C THR A 726 2.58 34.51 12.89
N ASP A 727 1.46 34.17 13.52
CA ASP A 727 0.77 32.91 13.27
C ASP A 727 0.03 32.92 11.92
N VAL A 728 -0.44 31.74 11.54
CA VAL A 728 -1.33 31.58 10.38
C VAL A 728 -2.64 32.31 10.69
N ALA A 729 -3.06 33.19 9.78
CA ALA A 729 -4.31 33.94 9.89
C ALA A 729 -5.33 33.44 8.86
N MET A 730 -6.61 33.68 9.13
CA MET A 730 -7.67 33.45 8.14
C MET A 730 -7.42 34.29 6.88
N LYS A 731 -7.90 33.83 5.73
CA LYS A 731 -7.55 34.40 4.41
C LYS A 731 -7.74 35.92 4.33
N ASN A 732 -8.89 36.43 4.73
CA ASN A 732 -9.18 37.87 4.71
C ASN A 732 -8.25 38.68 5.62
N GLU A 733 -7.99 38.18 6.83
CA GLU A 733 -7.07 38.81 7.78
C GLU A 733 -5.62 38.78 7.26
N HIS A 734 -5.20 37.66 6.68
CA HIS A 734 -3.88 37.51 6.05
C HIS A 734 -3.64 38.56 4.96
N ILE A 735 -4.64 38.83 4.12
CA ILE A 735 -4.53 39.86 3.10
C ILE A 735 -4.54 41.27 3.72
N ARG A 736 -5.45 41.54 4.67
CA ARG A 736 -5.51 42.85 5.37
C ARG A 736 -4.19 43.19 6.06
N ARG A 737 -3.65 42.28 6.86
CA ARG A 737 -2.41 42.52 7.62
C ARG A 737 -1.20 42.72 6.70
N SER A 738 -1.23 42.19 5.48
CA SER A 738 -0.15 42.39 4.50
C SER A 738 0.05 43.86 4.14
N ALA A 739 -0.98 44.70 4.27
CA ALA A 739 -0.86 46.15 4.06
C ALA A 739 -0.03 46.86 5.15
N LEU A 740 0.25 46.22 6.29
CA LEU A 740 1.04 46.82 7.38
C LEU A 740 2.55 46.79 7.11
N ALA A 741 2.99 45.89 6.25
CA ALA A 741 4.38 45.81 5.80
C ALA A 741 4.70 46.90 4.76
N ASP A 742 6.00 47.15 4.58
CA ASP A 742 6.52 48.13 3.64
C ASP A 742 7.02 47.48 2.34
N LEU A 743 7.70 46.34 2.43
CA LEU A 743 8.20 45.58 1.27
C LEU A 743 8.16 44.07 1.52
N PHE A 744 7.65 43.30 0.57
CA PHE A 744 7.70 41.85 0.62
C PHE A 744 9.01 41.31 0.03
N LEU A 745 9.62 40.35 0.71
CA LEU A 745 10.81 39.65 0.28
C LEU A 745 10.43 38.22 -0.15
N ASP A 746 10.51 37.95 -1.44
CA ASP A 746 10.18 36.64 -2.00
C ASP A 746 11.33 35.62 -1.84
N THR A 747 10.98 34.34 -1.95
CA THR A 747 11.91 33.21 -1.85
C THR A 747 12.26 32.65 -3.24
N PRO A 748 13.53 32.68 -3.68
CA PRO A 748 13.90 32.28 -5.05
C PRO A 748 13.72 30.79 -5.37
N LEU A 749 14.01 29.88 -4.44
CA LEU A 749 13.92 28.42 -4.69
C LEU A 749 12.48 27.90 -4.83
N CYS A 750 11.51 28.62 -4.28
CA CYS A 750 10.09 28.41 -4.49
C CYS A 750 9.38 29.72 -4.15
N ASN A 751 8.81 30.39 -5.14
CA ASN A 751 8.25 31.72 -4.93
C ASN A 751 6.98 31.70 -4.06
N ALA A 752 6.60 32.89 -3.61
CA ALA A 752 5.25 33.23 -3.20
C ALA A 752 4.31 33.10 -4.41
N HIS A 753 3.41 32.11 -4.37
CA HIS A 753 2.38 31.89 -5.39
C HIS A 753 1.09 32.58 -4.94
N THR A 754 0.23 31.87 -4.22
CA THR A 754 -0.95 32.45 -3.55
C THR A 754 -0.57 33.64 -2.67
N THR A 755 0.46 33.49 -1.82
CA THR A 755 0.97 34.58 -0.97
C THR A 755 1.44 35.79 -1.78
N GLY A 756 2.02 35.58 -2.97
CA GLY A 756 2.44 36.66 -3.85
C GLY A 756 1.24 37.47 -4.35
N THR A 757 0.17 36.77 -4.70
CA THR A 757 -1.09 37.40 -5.10
C THR A 757 -1.74 38.14 -3.93
N ASP A 758 -1.71 37.56 -2.71
CA ASP A 758 -2.25 38.15 -1.48
C ASP A 758 -1.63 39.52 -1.19
N VAL A 759 -0.30 39.58 -1.23
CA VAL A 759 0.43 40.82 -0.92
C VAL A 759 0.27 41.88 -2.00
N LEU A 760 0.22 41.49 -3.29
CA LEU A 760 -0.06 42.43 -4.38
C LEU A 760 -1.48 42.99 -4.29
N TRP A 761 -2.47 42.17 -3.89
CA TRP A 761 -3.83 42.65 -3.64
C TRP A 761 -3.91 43.61 -2.46
N ALA A 762 -3.10 43.41 -1.41
CA ALA A 762 -2.96 44.40 -0.33
C ALA A 762 -2.25 45.69 -0.80
N GLY A 763 -1.57 45.66 -1.95
CA GLY A 763 -0.73 46.75 -2.46
C GLY A 763 0.58 46.84 -1.70
N LEU A 764 1.16 45.69 -1.36
CA LEU A 764 2.52 45.55 -0.84
C LEU A 764 3.44 45.19 -2.03
N PRO A 765 4.39 46.06 -2.42
CA PRO A 765 5.38 45.72 -3.43
C PRO A 765 6.24 44.53 -2.97
N MET A 766 6.77 43.75 -3.91
CA MET A 766 7.68 42.65 -3.61
C MET A 766 9.02 42.76 -4.37
N VAL A 767 10.06 42.08 -3.90
CA VAL A 767 11.29 41.82 -4.66
C VAL A 767 11.39 40.32 -4.91
N THR A 768 11.58 39.92 -6.16
CA THR A 768 11.68 38.50 -6.56
C THR A 768 12.82 38.25 -7.56
N LEU A 769 13.46 37.09 -7.43
CA LEU A 769 14.54 36.61 -8.28
C LEU A 769 14.10 35.36 -9.04
N PRO A 770 13.79 35.46 -10.34
CA PRO A 770 13.41 34.33 -11.15
C PRO A 770 14.61 33.41 -11.46
N LEU A 771 14.47 32.10 -11.22
CA LEU A 771 15.45 31.08 -11.61
C LEU A 771 14.94 30.26 -12.82
N GLU A 772 15.26 28.96 -12.92
CA GLU A 772 14.91 28.14 -14.10
C GLU A 772 13.56 27.42 -14.02
N LYS A 773 13.23 26.82 -12.86
CA LYS A 773 12.01 26.01 -12.69
C LYS A 773 10.74 26.85 -12.68
N MET A 774 9.61 26.26 -13.05
CA MET A 774 8.29 26.92 -12.97
C MET A 774 8.04 27.58 -11.61
N ALA A 775 8.22 26.84 -10.51
CA ALA A 775 7.97 27.31 -9.14
C ALA A 775 8.84 28.51 -8.71
N THR A 776 9.96 28.78 -9.39
CA THR A 776 10.91 29.87 -9.06
C THR A 776 10.65 31.13 -9.89
N ARG A 777 9.65 31.13 -10.77
CA ARG A 777 9.35 32.24 -11.70
C ARG A 777 7.95 32.83 -11.55
N VAL A 778 7.09 32.20 -10.74
CA VAL A 778 5.68 32.60 -10.58
C VAL A 778 5.56 34.03 -10.06
N ALA A 779 6.32 34.43 -9.03
CA ALA A 779 6.21 35.78 -8.46
C ALA A 779 6.57 36.87 -9.48
N GLY A 780 7.54 36.62 -10.37
CA GLY A 780 7.86 37.56 -11.44
C GLY A 780 6.71 37.74 -12.43
N SER A 781 6.01 36.67 -12.80
CA SER A 781 4.81 36.75 -13.64
C SER A 781 3.67 37.52 -12.96
N LEU A 782 3.43 37.25 -11.67
CA LEU A 782 2.46 38.01 -10.87
C LEU A 782 2.79 39.51 -10.88
N CYS A 783 4.06 39.87 -10.64
CA CYS A 783 4.54 41.25 -10.68
C CYS A 783 4.27 41.91 -12.04
N LEU A 784 4.65 41.28 -13.15
CA LEU A 784 4.44 41.86 -14.49
C LEU A 784 2.95 42.06 -14.79
N ALA A 785 2.09 41.13 -14.38
CA ALA A 785 0.65 41.21 -14.60
C ALA A 785 -0.05 42.33 -13.81
N THR A 786 0.64 42.98 -12.86
CA THR A 786 0.16 44.23 -12.24
C THR A 786 0.25 45.45 -13.16
N GLY A 787 1.02 45.35 -14.25
CA GLY A 787 1.35 46.44 -15.17
C GLY A 787 2.44 47.39 -14.68
N VAL A 788 2.97 47.21 -13.46
CA VAL A 788 3.98 48.11 -12.86
C VAL A 788 5.12 47.35 -12.17
N GLY A 789 5.23 46.04 -12.41
CA GLY A 789 6.13 45.16 -11.66
C GLY A 789 7.51 44.93 -12.22
N GLU A 790 7.92 45.60 -13.29
CA GLU A 790 9.29 45.50 -13.81
C GLU A 790 10.34 45.88 -12.73
N GLU A 791 10.03 46.87 -11.88
CA GLU A 791 10.91 47.30 -10.79
C GLU A 791 11.02 46.30 -9.63
N MET A 792 10.13 45.29 -9.60
CA MET A 792 10.03 44.26 -8.55
C MET A 792 10.88 43.02 -8.87
N ILE A 793 11.45 42.93 -10.07
CA ILE A 793 12.19 41.77 -10.56
C ILE A 793 13.68 42.11 -10.64
N VAL A 794 14.54 41.18 -10.21
CA VAL A 794 16.00 41.34 -10.21
C VAL A 794 16.67 40.14 -10.88
N SER A 795 17.93 40.27 -11.32
CA SER A 795 18.66 39.17 -12.00
C SER A 795 19.68 38.42 -11.14
N SER A 796 19.93 38.84 -9.91
CA SER A 796 20.89 38.17 -9.02
C SER A 796 20.58 38.38 -7.55
N LEU A 797 21.13 37.54 -6.66
CA LEU A 797 21.03 37.74 -5.20
C LEU A 797 21.66 39.07 -4.75
N LYS A 798 22.71 39.53 -5.44
CA LYS A 798 23.30 40.84 -5.18
C LYS A 798 22.32 41.97 -5.49
N GLU A 799 21.70 41.94 -6.67
CA GLU A 799 20.68 42.92 -7.03
C GLU A 799 19.43 42.82 -6.15
N TYR A 800 19.07 41.62 -5.69
CA TYR A 800 18.01 41.41 -4.72
C TYR A 800 18.27 42.22 -3.44
N GLU A 801 19.48 42.07 -2.87
CA GLU A 801 19.91 42.81 -1.70
C GLU A 801 19.89 44.32 -1.95
N GLU A 802 20.52 44.78 -3.04
CA GLU A 802 20.60 46.20 -3.40
C GLU A 802 19.22 46.82 -3.63
N LYS A 803 18.32 46.10 -4.29
CA LYS A 803 16.95 46.57 -4.55
C LYS A 803 16.18 46.75 -3.25
N ALA A 804 16.24 45.75 -2.36
CA ALA A 804 15.54 45.80 -1.09
C ALA A 804 16.06 46.96 -0.21
N VAL A 805 17.38 47.12 -0.11
CA VAL A 805 18.00 48.22 0.65
C VAL A 805 17.68 49.57 0.02
N SER A 806 17.75 49.70 -1.31
CA SER A 806 17.43 50.94 -2.02
C SER A 806 15.99 51.38 -1.79
N LEU A 807 15.03 50.46 -1.90
CA LEU A 807 13.61 50.75 -1.64
C LEU A 807 13.37 51.09 -0.16
N ALA A 808 14.11 50.47 0.76
CA ALA A 808 13.97 50.74 2.17
C ALA A 808 14.48 52.12 2.60
N LEU A 809 15.59 52.55 2.02
CA LEU A 809 16.20 53.86 2.29
C LEU A 809 15.56 54.99 1.48
N ASN A 810 14.95 54.70 0.32
CA ASN A 810 14.26 55.68 -0.52
C ASN A 810 12.73 55.59 -0.40
N ARG A 811 12.20 56.12 0.71
CA ARG A 811 10.75 56.11 1.01
C ARG A 811 9.87 56.76 -0.07
N PRO A 812 10.24 57.89 -0.70
CA PRO A 812 9.46 58.46 -1.80
C PRO A 812 9.30 57.48 -2.97
N LYS A 813 10.38 56.81 -3.39
CA LYS A 813 10.33 55.84 -4.49
C LYS A 813 9.44 54.64 -4.15
N LEU A 814 9.56 54.09 -2.95
CA LEU A 814 8.70 52.99 -2.51
C LEU A 814 7.23 53.40 -2.44
N ARG A 815 6.94 54.62 -1.95
CA ARG A 815 5.58 55.17 -1.89
C ARG A 815 4.98 55.34 -3.28
N ASP A 816 5.75 55.82 -4.25
CA ASP A 816 5.32 55.90 -5.65
C ASP A 816 4.94 54.52 -6.22
N LEU A 817 5.82 53.53 -6.10
CA LEU A 817 5.55 52.16 -6.55
C LEU A 817 4.28 51.59 -5.89
N ARG A 818 4.12 51.81 -4.58
CA ARG A 818 2.95 51.39 -3.81
C ARG A 818 1.66 52.06 -4.29
N ASN A 819 1.70 53.35 -4.60
CA ASN A 819 0.56 54.10 -5.12
C ASN A 819 0.17 53.60 -6.51
N ARG A 820 1.16 53.37 -7.39
CA ARG A 820 0.93 52.81 -8.73
C ARG A 820 0.29 51.41 -8.67
N LEU A 821 0.79 50.53 -7.79
CA LEU A 821 0.19 49.20 -7.56
C LEU A 821 -1.26 49.30 -7.05
N LYS A 822 -1.53 50.19 -6.10
CA LYS A 822 -2.89 50.43 -5.61
C LYS A 822 -3.82 50.96 -6.70
N ALA A 823 -3.32 51.86 -7.54
CA ALA A 823 -4.08 52.45 -8.63
C ALA A 823 -4.40 51.45 -9.76
N SER A 824 -3.45 50.58 -10.12
CA SER A 824 -3.65 49.61 -11.22
C SER A 824 -4.48 48.39 -10.83
N ARG A 825 -4.58 48.06 -9.54
CA ARG A 825 -5.15 46.81 -9.03
C ARG A 825 -6.52 46.42 -9.59
N LEU A 826 -7.43 47.36 -9.82
CA LEU A 826 -8.79 47.05 -10.28
C LEU A 826 -8.89 46.86 -11.81
N THR A 827 -7.85 47.26 -12.54
CA THR A 827 -7.80 47.30 -14.01
C THR A 827 -6.69 46.45 -14.60
N CYS A 828 -5.72 46.01 -13.80
CA CYS A 828 -4.60 45.21 -14.29
C CYS A 828 -5.04 43.78 -14.60
N PRO A 829 -4.38 43.10 -15.57
CA PRO A 829 -4.71 41.72 -15.93
C PRO A 829 -4.67 40.73 -14.76
N LEU A 830 -3.81 40.95 -13.76
CA LEU A 830 -3.66 40.04 -12.63
C LEU A 830 -4.98 39.78 -11.89
N PHE A 831 -5.81 40.81 -11.68
CA PHE A 831 -7.06 40.70 -10.91
C PHE A 831 -8.32 40.74 -11.79
N ASP A 832 -8.16 40.50 -13.10
CA ASP A 832 -9.24 40.48 -14.08
C ASP A 832 -9.60 39.04 -14.46
N THR A 833 -10.27 38.34 -13.54
CA THR A 833 -10.68 36.94 -13.66
C THR A 833 -11.53 36.67 -14.91
N ASP A 834 -12.43 37.59 -15.26
CA ASP A 834 -13.31 37.46 -16.41
C ASP A 834 -12.53 37.51 -17.74
N ARG A 835 -11.61 38.47 -17.89
CA ARG A 835 -10.66 38.49 -19.02
C ARG A 835 -9.79 37.24 -19.05
N TRP A 836 -9.37 36.75 -17.87
CA TRP A 836 -8.58 35.54 -17.76
C TRP A 836 -9.35 34.30 -18.23
N VAL A 837 -10.63 34.14 -17.84
CA VAL A 837 -11.50 33.02 -18.27
C VAL A 837 -11.67 33.03 -19.79
N ARG A 838 -11.92 34.19 -20.41
CA ARG A 838 -11.98 34.29 -21.89
C ARG A 838 -10.68 33.81 -22.56
N ASN A 839 -9.53 34.14 -21.97
CA ASN A 839 -8.23 33.68 -22.50
C ASN A 839 -8.03 32.17 -22.33
N LEU A 840 -8.51 31.60 -21.23
CA LEU A 840 -8.52 30.15 -21.03
C LEU A 840 -9.44 29.45 -22.06
N GLU A 841 -10.62 30.02 -22.34
CA GLU A 841 -11.52 29.50 -23.36
C GLU A 841 -10.90 29.51 -24.75
N ARG A 842 -10.24 30.61 -25.14
CA ARG A 842 -9.46 30.67 -26.39
C ARG A 842 -8.45 29.52 -26.48
N ALA A 843 -7.76 29.21 -25.37
CA ALA A 843 -6.85 28.06 -25.31
C ALA A 843 -7.59 26.73 -25.53
N TYR A 844 -8.74 26.53 -24.90
CA TYR A 844 -9.57 25.33 -25.05
C TYR A 844 -10.06 25.14 -26.47
N PHE A 845 -10.60 26.18 -27.10
CA PHE A 845 -11.02 26.10 -28.50
C PHE A 845 -9.85 25.81 -29.42
N LYS A 846 -8.66 26.39 -29.19
CA LYS A 846 -7.47 26.05 -29.98
C LYS A 846 -7.11 24.57 -29.85
N MET A 847 -7.05 24.05 -28.61
CA MET A 847 -6.73 22.64 -28.36
C MET A 847 -7.74 21.72 -29.07
N TRP A 848 -9.03 22.02 -28.95
CA TRP A 848 -10.08 21.24 -29.58
C TRP A 848 -10.01 21.28 -31.11
N ASN A 849 -9.82 22.46 -31.71
CA ASN A 849 -9.73 22.60 -33.16
C ASN A 849 -8.48 21.87 -33.72
N LEU A 850 -7.36 21.87 -33.00
CA LEU A 850 -6.17 21.09 -33.36
C LEU A 850 -6.46 19.58 -33.36
N TYR A 851 -7.18 19.10 -32.33
CA TYR A 851 -7.62 17.71 -32.25
C TYR A 851 -8.60 17.36 -33.39
N CYS A 852 -9.55 18.24 -33.71
CA CYS A 852 -10.46 18.09 -34.85
C CYS A 852 -9.73 17.97 -36.18
N CYS A 853 -8.62 18.71 -36.35
CA CYS A 853 -7.77 18.63 -37.53
C CYS A 853 -6.86 17.38 -37.57
N GLY A 854 -6.95 16.47 -36.59
CA GLY A 854 -6.07 15.31 -36.48
C GLY A 854 -4.61 15.67 -36.16
N GLN A 855 -4.35 16.88 -35.68
CA GLN A 855 -2.98 17.32 -35.35
C GLN A 855 -2.57 16.81 -33.96
N HIS A 856 -1.29 16.51 -33.81
CA HIS A 856 -0.73 16.21 -32.50
C HIS A 856 -0.68 17.46 -31.61
N PRO A 857 -0.70 17.31 -30.28
CA PRO A 857 -0.49 18.42 -29.36
C PRO A 857 0.81 19.18 -29.69
N GLN A 858 0.71 20.50 -29.79
CA GLN A 858 1.82 21.41 -30.10
C GLN A 858 1.77 22.65 -29.20
N PRO A 859 2.91 23.27 -28.85
CA PRO A 859 2.92 24.47 -28.03
C PRO A 859 2.35 25.67 -28.80
N PHE A 860 1.68 26.58 -28.11
CA PHE A 860 1.17 27.81 -28.72
C PHE A 860 0.99 28.92 -27.68
N LYS A 861 0.88 30.16 -28.18
CA LYS A 861 0.56 31.34 -27.38
C LYS A 861 -0.85 31.80 -27.71
N VAL A 862 -1.64 32.04 -26.66
CA VAL A 862 -2.94 32.70 -26.77
C VAL A 862 -2.70 34.19 -26.98
N THR A 863 -3.44 34.77 -27.92
CA THR A 863 -3.51 36.21 -28.14
C THR A 863 -4.94 36.67 -27.85
N GLU A 864 -5.11 37.94 -27.53
CA GLU A 864 -6.44 38.50 -27.27
C GLU A 864 -7.12 38.95 -28.57
N ASN A 865 -7.15 38.04 -29.54
CA ASN A 865 -7.71 38.24 -30.86
C ASN A 865 -8.65 37.06 -31.19
N ASP A 866 -9.96 37.26 -31.10
CA ASP A 866 -10.94 36.19 -31.32
C ASP A 866 -10.89 35.60 -32.72
N ALA A 867 -10.36 36.34 -33.71
CA ALA A 867 -10.16 35.82 -35.06
C ALA A 867 -9.10 34.69 -35.14
N GLU A 868 -8.15 34.64 -34.20
CA GLU A 868 -7.13 33.60 -34.11
C GLU A 868 -7.63 32.33 -33.37
N PHE A 869 -8.76 32.44 -32.67
CA PHE A 869 -9.33 31.41 -31.81
C PHE A 869 -10.84 31.18 -32.06
N PRO A 870 -11.25 30.92 -33.32
CA PRO A 870 -12.66 30.82 -33.67
C PRO A 870 -13.34 29.58 -33.04
N TYR A 871 -14.58 29.77 -32.59
CA TYR A 871 -15.45 28.70 -32.09
C TYR A 871 -15.89 27.70 -33.16
N SER A 872 -15.81 28.07 -34.45
CA SER A 872 -16.50 27.41 -35.56
C SER A 872 -15.59 26.87 -36.68
N ARG A 873 -14.27 26.77 -36.48
CA ARG A 873 -13.35 26.25 -37.51
C ARG A 873 -12.81 24.87 -37.21
#